data_AF-A0AAE9ITB0-F1
#
_entry.id   AF-A0AAE9ITB0-F1
#
_cell.length_a   1.000
_cell.length_b   1.000
_cell.length_c   1.000
_cell.angle_alpha   90.00
_cell.angle_beta   90.00
_cell.angle_gamma   90.00
#
_symmetry.space_group_name_H-M   'P 1'
#
loop_
_entity.id
_entity.type
_entity.pdbx_description
1 polymer ?
#
loop_
_entity_poly.entity_id
_entity_poly.type
_entity_poly.pdbx_seq_one_letter_code
_entity_poly.pdbx_strand_id
1 'polypeptide(L)'
;MKDTWDHSQVLLSLTTYYHSLPKGKKGPAMAHFLLPLVIVKCFTAIIDKRPEMFNPFAENYKGPVAVRLFVDGDQKFLLKAEIVNAINKTTGNKGDFKDEGHKIETISLENVREKFGGRIKNIEFILTPYLRAKHRAVPIREFDSDQFCILALDAFFEFFRRLIFGIKMFRKYRDPTCEIFPDIFDAFTKKTFLPDHKNLYFLRDKLIREIMIYIAPESEFPNKDVRNAKKDGFTVQNLKNELAHLSLTESFPEIQNYAEAVYSEIEKNKKGDVLRTCDLFDAIEQCLLICVLENYPKFKKFVHNQKGCHRVIGLNCDSCRTTVKKDQKIEAPRSKILPEKDQKIADASQFLEILDNALTPMGLHKEAMYYIIDEIRPNLDKIKYPKIISGYEKELFQSMMKVSNQKLEMYGSAEELLENVKIYRSFPKSHKFFLTDLEPFQTTPTIYRNLNENPYICKHDLFVILQNLVAKIFKNSDLEFLTIVAYHLKQQAEKLEDSMEFVPLDTNVLKDIQEELRIDMSRRLKAHNHRKLKIEMSQLSYQKIIEKFKKITPIDCYPNRHDRIETLIKHYGRTAKNERARIEELSTLYTATRITVECLQNVIEKHPELFLPDRKTVRLFEDGDEQFVMRSEVLDILRTKGTPEHIYLSTMKLSDISGKNIEFIRYPIHRAKHCAVPIPGPSGFYVLAVDSLLETLKMMIFGLKLFQKRGNWDVDRWRIQLMDAMGPMFNTVYKKEEKDPYFFHHEIVNVCRQQFLECFGNTLNLPTADIRSVQPQGFTLEDLKIELTHLGLTDMFPDILYHTGRVYSEIEKNKKGRCLRTCDLYYAIENCQLICIFNRIINLKIFLHNQKGCKRVLGLECEYCDKDEQ
;
A
#
# COMPACT_ATOMS: atom_id res chain seq x y z
N MET A 1 36.06 -27.46 -39.90
CA MET A 1 34.98 -28.27 -39.30
C MET A 1 33.83 -27.29 -39.05
N LYS A 2 32.69 -27.38 -39.74
CA LYS A 2 31.64 -28.41 -39.56
C LYS A 2 31.29 -28.55 -38.07
N ASP A 3 30.20 -27.91 -37.68
CA ASP A 3 29.03 -28.70 -37.32
C ASP A 3 27.78 -28.10 -37.99
N THR A 4 26.76 -28.91 -38.26
CA THR A 4 25.62 -28.53 -39.13
C THR A 4 24.29 -28.64 -38.42
N TRP A 5 23.58 -27.52 -38.25
CA TRP A 5 22.17 -27.53 -37.82
C TRP A 5 21.23 -27.47 -39.01
N ASP A 6 20.64 -28.62 -39.33
CA ASP A 6 19.81 -28.84 -40.52
C ASP A 6 18.37 -28.32 -40.37
N HIS A 7 18.23 -26.99 -40.23
CA HIS A 7 16.97 -26.33 -40.53
C HIS A 7 16.69 -26.28 -42.04
N SER A 8 17.70 -26.54 -42.88
CA SER A 8 17.60 -26.61 -44.33
C SER A 8 16.57 -27.63 -44.81
N GLN A 9 16.65 -28.92 -44.43
CA GLN A 9 15.75 -29.96 -44.95
C GLN A 9 14.28 -29.68 -44.68
N VAL A 10 13.93 -29.23 -43.47
CA VAL A 10 12.54 -28.94 -43.10
C VAL A 10 12.02 -27.71 -43.85
N LEU A 11 12.80 -26.62 -43.90
CA LEU A 11 12.40 -25.40 -44.61
C LEU A 11 12.31 -25.65 -46.12
N LEU A 12 13.28 -26.37 -46.70
CA LEU A 12 13.33 -26.72 -48.11
C LEU A 12 12.20 -27.69 -48.50
N SER A 13 11.84 -28.64 -47.64
CA SER A 13 10.69 -29.54 -47.84
C SER A 13 9.37 -28.77 -47.84
N LEU A 14 9.16 -27.88 -46.86
CA LEU A 14 7.98 -27.02 -46.78
C LEU A 14 7.90 -26.07 -47.99
N THR A 15 9.01 -25.49 -48.40
CA THR A 15 9.13 -24.64 -49.59
C THR A 15 8.84 -25.43 -50.87
N THR A 16 9.42 -26.61 -51.05
CA THR A 16 9.18 -27.48 -52.22
C THR A 16 7.72 -27.90 -52.32
N TYR A 17 7.10 -28.28 -51.20
CA TYR A 17 5.66 -28.58 -51.12
C TYR A 17 4.79 -27.35 -51.41
N TYR A 18 5.15 -26.17 -50.88
CA TYR A 18 4.47 -24.91 -51.20
C TYR A 18 4.60 -24.55 -52.70
N HIS A 19 5.73 -24.87 -53.34
CA HIS A 19 5.92 -24.63 -54.77
C HIS A 19 5.18 -25.63 -55.66
N SER A 20 5.09 -26.91 -55.29
CA SER A 20 4.41 -27.95 -56.09
C SER A 20 2.87 -27.87 -56.09
N LEU A 21 2.25 -27.19 -55.11
CA LEU A 21 0.80 -26.98 -55.09
C LEU A 21 0.29 -26.22 -56.34
N PRO A 22 -0.87 -26.59 -56.94
CA PRO A 22 -1.43 -25.87 -58.09
C PRO A 22 -1.75 -24.40 -57.78
N LYS A 23 -1.54 -23.49 -58.76
CA LYS A 23 -1.68 -22.03 -58.58
C LYS A 23 -3.01 -21.60 -57.94
N GLY A 24 -4.12 -22.27 -58.26
CA GLY A 24 -5.45 -21.99 -57.69
C GLY A 24 -5.65 -22.35 -56.21
N LYS A 25 -4.72 -23.08 -55.57
CA LYS A 25 -4.78 -23.42 -54.13
C LYS A 25 -3.74 -22.67 -53.27
N LYS A 26 -2.96 -21.74 -53.84
CA LYS A 26 -1.97 -20.93 -53.11
C LYS A 26 -2.61 -19.75 -52.36
N GLY A 27 -3.58 -20.05 -51.51
CA GLY A 27 -4.25 -19.06 -50.67
C GLY A 27 -3.42 -18.69 -49.42
N PRO A 28 -3.57 -17.47 -48.87
CA PRO A 28 -2.93 -17.08 -47.60
C PRO A 28 -3.29 -17.94 -46.38
N ALA A 29 -4.32 -18.79 -46.49
CA ALA A 29 -4.86 -19.60 -45.40
C ALA A 29 -3.84 -20.55 -44.75
N MET A 30 -2.96 -21.21 -45.54
CA MET A 30 -1.91 -22.07 -44.96
C MET A 30 -0.84 -21.27 -44.22
N ALA A 31 -0.46 -20.10 -44.74
CA ALA A 31 0.47 -19.21 -44.02
C ALA A 31 -0.17 -18.62 -42.75
N HIS A 32 -1.47 -18.29 -42.79
CA HIS A 32 -2.24 -17.86 -41.61
C HIS A 32 -2.45 -18.97 -40.58
N PHE A 33 -2.43 -20.25 -40.96
CA PHE A 33 -2.48 -21.35 -40.01
C PHE A 33 -1.10 -21.69 -39.44
N LEU A 34 -0.05 -21.65 -40.28
CA LEU A 34 1.30 -22.05 -39.87
C LEU A 34 2.04 -20.94 -39.13
N LEU A 35 1.92 -19.66 -39.50
CA LEU A 35 2.70 -18.60 -38.87
C LEU A 35 2.35 -18.38 -37.39
N PRO A 36 1.08 -18.28 -36.95
CA PRO A 36 0.75 -18.19 -35.54
C PRO A 36 1.11 -19.47 -34.79
N LEU A 37 1.00 -20.64 -35.43
CA LEU A 37 1.30 -21.94 -34.80
C LEU A 37 2.81 -22.19 -34.68
N VAL A 38 3.62 -21.58 -35.55
CA VAL A 38 5.08 -21.48 -35.42
C VAL A 38 5.47 -20.45 -34.38
N ILE A 39 4.87 -19.26 -34.36
CA ILE A 39 5.14 -18.22 -33.35
C ILE A 39 4.77 -18.71 -31.94
N VAL A 40 3.61 -19.35 -31.77
CA VAL A 40 3.23 -20.01 -30.50
C VAL A 40 4.23 -21.11 -30.16
N LYS A 41 4.60 -22.00 -31.09
CA LYS A 41 5.65 -23.00 -30.83
C LYS A 41 7.02 -22.39 -30.52
N CYS A 42 7.35 -21.21 -31.03
CA CYS A 42 8.57 -20.49 -30.67
C CYS A 42 8.48 -19.88 -29.26
N PHE A 43 7.35 -19.28 -28.87
CA PHE A 43 7.15 -18.79 -27.51
C PHE A 43 7.09 -19.95 -26.49
N THR A 44 6.34 -21.01 -26.78
CA THR A 44 6.37 -22.26 -26.01
C THR A 44 7.80 -22.82 -25.93
N ALA A 45 8.54 -22.91 -27.02
CA ALA A 45 9.94 -23.36 -26.99
C ALA A 45 10.95 -22.36 -26.37
N ILE A 46 10.54 -21.13 -26.03
CA ILE A 46 11.32 -20.19 -25.22
C ILE A 46 10.96 -20.35 -23.73
N ILE A 47 9.67 -20.51 -23.42
CA ILE A 47 9.12 -20.81 -22.10
C ILE A 47 9.65 -22.17 -21.59
N ASP A 48 9.55 -23.22 -22.39
CA ASP A 48 10.05 -24.57 -22.10
C ASP A 48 11.59 -24.64 -21.99
N LYS A 49 12.31 -23.68 -22.60
CA LYS A 49 13.77 -23.52 -22.48
C LYS A 49 14.19 -22.61 -21.33
N ARG A 50 13.25 -21.91 -20.69
CA ARG A 50 13.47 -21.07 -19.51
C ARG A 50 12.34 -21.23 -18.47
N PRO A 51 12.05 -22.47 -18.02
CA PRO A 51 10.99 -22.71 -17.04
C PRO A 51 11.25 -21.98 -15.72
N GLU A 52 12.50 -21.65 -15.41
CA GLU A 52 12.91 -20.84 -14.26
C GLU A 52 12.51 -19.35 -14.35
N MET A 53 12.16 -18.85 -15.54
CA MET A 53 11.62 -17.50 -15.75
C MET A 53 10.09 -17.51 -15.90
N PHE A 54 9.54 -18.46 -16.67
CA PHE A 54 8.15 -18.38 -17.16
C PHE A 54 7.16 -19.32 -16.45
N ASN A 55 7.62 -20.29 -15.66
CA ASN A 55 6.75 -21.14 -14.85
C ASN A 55 6.88 -20.77 -13.36
N PRO A 56 5.85 -21.05 -12.53
CA PRO A 56 6.00 -20.95 -11.08
C PRO A 56 7.16 -21.83 -10.60
N PHE A 57 8.02 -21.28 -9.74
CA PHE A 57 9.18 -21.99 -9.18
C PHE A 57 8.84 -23.41 -8.73
N ALA A 58 9.56 -24.39 -9.29
CA ALA A 58 9.38 -25.82 -9.04
C ALA A 58 9.71 -26.19 -7.58
N GLU A 59 9.25 -27.36 -7.13
CA GLU A 59 9.65 -27.94 -5.84
C GLU A 59 11.20 -28.07 -5.80
N ASN A 60 11.83 -27.52 -4.77
CA ASN A 60 13.30 -27.43 -4.59
C ASN A 60 13.99 -26.37 -5.48
N TYR A 61 13.31 -25.27 -5.80
CA TYR A 61 13.94 -24.10 -6.44
C TYR A 61 15.07 -23.53 -5.57
N LYS A 62 16.21 -23.22 -6.20
CA LYS A 62 17.48 -22.89 -5.52
C LYS A 62 17.86 -21.40 -5.56
N GLY A 63 17.03 -20.56 -6.19
CA GLY A 63 17.09 -19.10 -6.03
C GLY A 63 16.22 -18.63 -4.87
N PRO A 64 16.26 -17.32 -4.55
CA PRO A 64 15.36 -16.73 -3.55
C PRO A 64 13.92 -16.63 -4.05
N VAL A 65 12.96 -16.66 -3.13
CA VAL A 65 11.51 -16.57 -3.41
C VAL A 65 10.89 -15.43 -2.63
N ALA A 66 10.15 -14.54 -3.29
CA ALA A 66 9.60 -13.35 -2.65
C ALA A 66 8.23 -13.57 -1.95
N VAL A 67 8.00 -12.86 -0.83
CA VAL A 67 6.83 -12.85 0.08
C VAL A 67 6.55 -11.40 0.51
N ARG A 68 5.33 -11.02 0.92
CA ARG A 68 5.01 -9.63 1.32
C ARG A 68 4.74 -9.41 2.81
N LEU A 69 5.06 -8.18 3.21
CA LEU A 69 5.04 -7.65 4.56
C LEU A 69 4.42 -6.28 4.67
N PHE A 70 3.38 -6.19 5.50
CA PHE A 70 2.55 -5.01 5.62
C PHE A 70 2.99 -4.15 6.81
N VAL A 71 3.04 -2.84 6.59
CA VAL A 71 3.34 -1.84 7.62
C VAL A 71 2.12 -0.97 7.87
N ASP A 72 1.63 -1.00 9.09
CA ASP A 72 0.50 -0.20 9.57
C ASP A 72 0.91 0.59 10.81
N GLY A 73 1.33 1.85 10.61
CA GLY A 73 1.85 2.68 11.70
C GLY A 73 3.14 2.10 12.28
N ASP A 74 3.06 1.53 13.48
CA ASP A 74 4.13 0.78 14.13
C ASP A 74 4.00 -0.75 13.98
N GLN A 75 2.85 -1.25 13.51
CA GLN A 75 2.53 -2.67 13.34
C GLN A 75 3.05 -3.22 12.02
N LYS A 76 3.49 -4.49 12.04
CA LYS A 76 4.48 -5.01 11.09
C LYS A 76 4.38 -6.55 10.93
N PHE A 77 3.67 -7.05 9.91
CA PHE A 77 3.15 -8.44 9.82
C PHE A 77 2.92 -8.96 8.38
N LEU A 78 2.84 -10.29 8.19
CA LEU A 78 2.80 -10.99 6.89
C LEU A 78 1.49 -11.76 6.70
N LEU A 79 1.13 -12.13 5.47
CA LEU A 79 0.15 -13.21 5.25
C LEU A 79 0.80 -14.58 5.54
N LYS A 80 0.20 -15.38 6.42
CA LYS A 80 0.80 -16.64 6.92
C LYS A 80 0.90 -17.74 5.87
N ALA A 81 -0.06 -17.82 4.94
CA ALA A 81 0.01 -18.77 3.82
C ALA A 81 1.08 -18.38 2.78
N GLU A 82 1.34 -17.08 2.59
CA GLU A 82 2.32 -16.58 1.62
C GLU A 82 3.73 -17.07 1.96
N ILE A 83 4.12 -16.92 3.22
CA ILE A 83 5.41 -17.40 3.73
C ILE A 83 5.50 -18.94 3.77
N VAL A 84 4.44 -19.65 4.15
CA VAL A 84 4.46 -21.13 4.14
C VAL A 84 4.60 -21.70 2.72
N ASN A 85 3.93 -21.11 1.73
CA ASN A 85 4.10 -21.49 0.33
C ASN A 85 5.54 -21.25 -0.18
N ALA A 86 6.15 -20.12 0.17
CA ALA A 86 7.55 -19.84 -0.20
C ALA A 86 8.54 -20.81 0.47
N ILE A 87 8.28 -21.23 1.71
CA ILE A 87 9.04 -22.29 2.41
C ILE A 87 8.93 -23.63 1.67
N ASN A 88 7.72 -24.03 1.28
CA ASN A 88 7.51 -25.32 0.62
C ASN A 88 8.24 -25.38 -0.73
N LYS A 89 8.20 -24.31 -1.53
CA LYS A 89 8.93 -24.20 -2.81
C LYS A 89 10.45 -24.33 -2.66
N THR A 90 11.02 -23.64 -1.66
CA THR A 90 12.48 -23.58 -1.43
C THR A 90 13.04 -24.81 -0.73
N THR A 91 12.23 -25.56 0.02
CA THR A 91 12.70 -26.72 0.83
C THR A 91 12.17 -28.07 0.39
N GLY A 92 11.27 -28.13 -0.60
CA GLY A 92 10.64 -29.38 -1.07
C GLY A 92 9.68 -30.03 -0.07
N ASN A 93 9.55 -29.47 1.14
CA ASN A 93 8.63 -29.96 2.16
C ASN A 93 7.18 -29.62 1.81
N LYS A 94 6.26 -30.52 2.11
CA LYS A 94 4.81 -30.31 1.96
C LYS A 94 4.20 -29.87 3.29
N GLY A 95 4.70 -28.76 3.81
CA GLY A 95 4.17 -28.11 5.01
C GLY A 95 2.87 -27.40 4.69
N ASP A 96 1.76 -28.14 4.64
CA ASP A 96 0.48 -27.58 4.22
C ASP A 96 -0.11 -26.65 5.31
N PHE A 97 -0.17 -25.35 5.04
CA PHE A 97 -0.95 -24.38 5.79
C PHE A 97 -1.85 -23.63 4.82
N LYS A 98 -3.14 -23.56 5.16
CA LYS A 98 -4.16 -22.84 4.41
C LYS A 98 -4.99 -22.02 5.40
N ASP A 99 -5.35 -20.81 4.97
CA ASP A 99 -6.17 -19.91 5.77
C ASP A 99 -7.60 -20.43 5.93
N GLU A 100 -8.10 -20.46 7.16
CA GLU A 100 -9.38 -21.07 7.53
C GLU A 100 -10.56 -20.20 7.09
N GLY A 101 -11.18 -20.60 5.98
CA GLY A 101 -12.35 -19.93 5.41
C GLY A 101 -12.04 -18.54 4.87
N HIS A 102 -12.26 -17.52 5.71
CA HIS A 102 -12.19 -16.11 5.31
C HIS A 102 -11.31 -15.24 6.22
N LYS A 103 -10.85 -15.78 7.34
CA LYS A 103 -9.77 -15.22 8.15
C LYS A 103 -8.46 -15.61 7.47
N ILE A 104 -7.79 -14.64 6.86
CA ILE A 104 -6.38 -14.79 6.47
C ILE A 104 -5.57 -14.46 7.71
N GLU A 105 -4.91 -15.48 8.26
CA GLU A 105 -4.04 -15.28 9.40
C GLU A 105 -2.90 -14.35 8.99
N THR A 106 -2.72 -13.21 9.69
CA THR A 106 -1.36 -12.68 9.71
C THR A 106 -0.55 -13.56 10.62
N ILE A 107 0.67 -13.82 10.18
CA ILE A 107 1.71 -14.17 11.11
C ILE A 107 2.42 -12.86 11.43
N SER A 108 2.32 -12.46 12.69
CA SER A 108 3.21 -11.44 13.23
C SER A 108 4.62 -11.90 12.93
N LEU A 109 5.50 -11.01 12.49
CA LEU A 109 6.71 -11.49 11.83
C LEU A 109 7.64 -12.24 12.80
N GLU A 110 7.52 -12.05 14.12
CA GLU A 110 8.05 -12.96 15.16
C GLU A 110 7.88 -14.43 14.78
N ASN A 111 6.62 -14.78 14.62
CA ASN A 111 6.14 -16.15 14.57
C ASN A 111 6.60 -16.82 13.28
N VAL A 112 7.15 -16.08 12.31
CA VAL A 112 7.81 -16.62 11.10
C VAL A 112 9.18 -17.19 11.41
N ARG A 113 10.12 -16.36 11.93
CA ARG A 113 11.52 -16.80 12.13
C ARG A 113 11.59 -17.78 13.30
N GLU A 114 10.78 -17.57 14.33
CA GLU A 114 10.51 -18.52 15.41
C GLU A 114 10.10 -19.89 14.84
N LYS A 115 8.98 -19.97 14.11
CA LYS A 115 8.34 -21.24 13.74
C LYS A 115 8.99 -21.94 12.54
N PHE A 116 9.57 -21.18 11.61
CA PHE A 116 10.10 -21.72 10.36
C PHE A 116 11.62 -21.78 10.34
N GLY A 117 12.31 -20.94 11.12
CA GLY A 117 13.75 -21.06 11.40
C GLY A 117 14.61 -21.14 10.15
N GLY A 118 15.48 -22.16 10.07
CA GLY A 118 16.38 -22.36 8.93
C GLY A 118 15.71 -22.62 7.57
N ARG A 119 14.37 -22.74 7.51
CA ARG A 119 13.62 -23.02 6.27
C ARG A 119 13.28 -21.77 5.45
N ILE A 120 13.40 -20.57 6.01
CA ILE A 120 13.17 -19.31 5.27
C ILE A 120 14.46 -18.73 4.64
N LYS A 121 15.58 -19.47 4.66
CA LYS A 121 16.90 -18.95 4.25
C LYS A 121 16.99 -18.51 2.78
N ASN A 122 16.09 -18.99 1.93
CA ASN A 122 16.01 -18.64 0.51
C ASN A 122 14.73 -17.83 0.24
N ILE A 123 14.26 -17.04 1.21
CA ILE A 123 13.02 -16.27 1.11
C ILE A 123 13.32 -14.79 1.35
N GLU A 124 12.79 -14.00 0.43
CA GLU A 124 13.01 -12.57 0.31
C GLU A 124 11.63 -11.87 0.27
N PHE A 125 11.59 -10.56 0.50
CA PHE A 125 10.78 -10.10 1.63
C PHE A 125 10.25 -8.65 1.50
N ILE A 126 9.18 -8.52 0.71
CA ILE A 126 8.58 -7.34 0.06
C ILE A 126 7.72 -6.47 1.00
N LEU A 127 8.13 -5.24 1.33
CA LEU A 127 7.23 -4.25 1.97
C LEU A 127 5.98 -3.97 1.16
N THR A 128 4.91 -3.66 1.88
CA THR A 128 3.75 -2.94 1.37
C THR A 128 3.23 -2.00 2.46
N PRO A 129 3.20 -0.67 2.25
CA PRO A 129 2.60 0.25 3.21
C PRO A 129 1.09 0.03 3.23
N TYR A 130 0.50 -0.11 4.42
CA TYR A 130 -0.94 -0.31 4.56
C TYR A 130 -1.67 1.04 4.56
N LEU A 131 -2.14 1.43 3.38
CA LEU A 131 -2.74 2.73 3.14
C LEU A 131 -4.21 2.80 3.61
N ARG A 132 -4.69 4.00 3.94
CA ARG A 132 -6.09 4.26 4.27
C ARG A 132 -6.57 5.62 3.73
N ALA A 133 -7.83 5.66 3.34
CA ALA A 133 -8.62 6.89 3.25
C ALA A 133 -9.48 7.03 4.53
N LYS A 134 -10.05 8.22 4.81
CA LYS A 134 -10.70 8.55 6.10
C LYS A 134 -11.68 7.49 6.60
N HIS A 135 -12.52 6.96 5.70
CA HIS A 135 -13.61 6.04 6.05
C HIS A 135 -13.43 4.60 5.55
N ARG A 136 -12.32 4.28 4.84
CA ARG A 136 -12.02 2.95 4.29
C ARG A 136 -10.51 2.66 4.28
N ALA A 137 -10.11 1.45 4.63
CA ALA A 137 -8.74 1.01 4.38
C ALA A 137 -8.52 0.62 2.90
N VAL A 138 -7.29 0.75 2.41
CA VAL A 138 -6.95 0.35 1.04
C VAL A 138 -6.82 -1.18 0.97
N PRO A 139 -7.52 -1.87 0.06
CA PRO A 139 -7.42 -3.32 -0.08
C PRO A 139 -6.02 -3.77 -0.48
N ILE A 140 -5.59 -4.90 0.07
CA ILE A 140 -4.42 -5.64 -0.41
C ILE A 140 -4.84 -6.92 -1.11
N ARG A 141 -4.04 -7.38 -2.07
CA ARG A 141 -4.22 -8.64 -2.79
C ARG A 141 -3.68 -9.81 -1.97
N GLU A 142 -4.29 -10.99 -2.11
CA GLU A 142 -3.64 -12.27 -1.74
C GLU A 142 -2.48 -12.61 -2.71
N PHE A 143 -1.68 -13.61 -2.39
CA PHE A 143 -0.46 -13.95 -3.15
C PHE A 143 -0.76 -14.98 -4.25
N ASP A 144 -1.29 -16.13 -3.86
CA ASP A 144 -1.67 -17.26 -4.71
C ASP A 144 -3.02 -17.05 -5.42
N SER A 145 -3.89 -16.21 -4.87
CA SER A 145 -5.25 -16.01 -5.34
C SER A 145 -5.50 -14.60 -5.91
N ASP A 146 -6.56 -14.48 -6.72
CA ASP A 146 -7.07 -13.20 -7.23
C ASP A 146 -7.98 -12.46 -6.21
N GLN A 147 -8.03 -12.90 -4.95
CA GLN A 147 -8.84 -12.29 -3.91
C GLN A 147 -8.11 -11.12 -3.22
N PHE A 148 -8.89 -10.36 -2.44
CA PHE A 148 -8.44 -9.17 -1.73
C PHE A 148 -8.96 -9.16 -0.29
N CYS A 149 -8.27 -8.42 0.57
CA CYS A 149 -8.58 -8.34 2.00
C CYS A 149 -8.16 -7.00 2.63
N ILE A 150 -8.74 -6.71 3.80
CA ILE A 150 -8.36 -5.60 4.68
C ILE A 150 -8.20 -6.10 6.12
N LEU A 151 -7.48 -5.35 6.96
CA LEU A 151 -7.28 -5.73 8.36
C LEU A 151 -8.62 -5.87 9.09
N ALA A 152 -8.72 -6.86 9.98
CA ALA A 152 -9.92 -7.12 10.77
C ALA A 152 -10.34 -5.91 11.62
N LEU A 153 -9.38 -5.07 12.04
CA LEU A 153 -9.66 -3.81 12.72
C LEU A 153 -10.36 -2.78 11.81
N ASP A 154 -9.92 -2.66 10.56
CA ASP A 154 -10.55 -1.73 9.62
C ASP A 154 -11.90 -2.23 9.17
N ALA A 155 -12.03 -3.54 8.92
CA ALA A 155 -13.31 -4.21 8.75
C ALA A 155 -14.25 -3.97 9.95
N PHE A 156 -13.73 -3.92 11.19
CA PHE A 156 -14.51 -3.59 12.39
C PHE A 156 -14.98 -2.12 12.40
N PHE A 157 -14.10 -1.15 12.12
CA PHE A 157 -14.52 0.26 12.08
C PHE A 157 -15.47 0.56 10.92
N GLU A 158 -15.26 -0.06 9.75
CA GLU A 158 -16.19 0.01 8.62
C GLU A 158 -17.54 -0.66 8.95
N PHE A 159 -17.51 -1.79 9.65
CA PHE A 159 -18.71 -2.47 10.16
C PHE A 159 -19.49 -1.59 11.14
N PHE A 160 -18.86 -1.08 12.20
CA PHE A 160 -19.58 -0.28 13.19
C PHE A 160 -20.06 1.05 12.62
N ARG A 161 -19.31 1.71 11.72
CA ARG A 161 -19.82 2.88 10.97
C ARG A 161 -21.07 2.55 10.15
N ARG A 162 -21.11 1.37 9.52
CA ARG A 162 -22.29 0.86 8.81
C ARG A 162 -23.46 0.52 9.74
N LEU A 163 -23.21 -0.09 10.91
CA LEU A 163 -24.23 -0.29 11.95
C LEU A 163 -24.82 1.03 12.47
N ILE A 164 -23.97 2.04 12.67
CA ILE A 164 -24.32 3.33 13.29
C ILE A 164 -25.11 4.24 12.33
N PHE A 165 -24.66 4.39 11.08
CA PHE A 165 -25.25 5.35 10.14
C PHE A 165 -26.09 4.71 9.02
N GLY A 166 -25.69 3.53 8.53
CA GLY A 166 -26.39 2.82 7.47
C GLY A 166 -27.61 2.07 7.99
N ILE A 167 -27.37 0.98 8.73
CA ILE A 167 -28.41 0.11 9.31
C ILE A 167 -29.11 0.80 10.49
N LYS A 168 -28.43 1.74 11.16
CA LYS A 168 -28.90 2.51 12.34
C LYS A 168 -29.36 1.61 13.50
N MET A 169 -28.65 0.51 13.73
CA MET A 169 -29.08 -0.61 14.58
C MET A 169 -29.40 -0.17 16.02
N PHE A 170 -28.53 0.64 16.62
CA PHE A 170 -28.70 1.22 17.97
C PHE A 170 -29.86 2.22 18.11
N ARG A 171 -30.56 2.54 17.02
CA ARG A 171 -31.81 3.34 17.02
C ARG A 171 -33.06 2.47 16.79
N LYS A 172 -32.91 1.24 16.27
CA LYS A 172 -34.02 0.29 16.01
C LYS A 172 -34.41 -0.44 17.29
N TYR A 173 -33.42 -1.04 17.94
CA TYR A 173 -33.58 -1.73 19.22
C TYR A 173 -33.15 -0.76 20.31
N ARG A 174 -34.13 -0.18 21.03
CA ARG A 174 -33.91 0.92 21.99
C ARG A 174 -33.49 0.47 23.39
N ASP A 175 -33.44 -0.84 23.60
CA ASP A 175 -33.04 -1.46 24.85
C ASP A 175 -31.67 -2.14 24.63
N PRO A 176 -30.60 -1.71 25.31
CA PRO A 176 -29.27 -2.34 25.19
C PRO A 176 -29.23 -3.76 25.78
N THR A 177 -30.22 -4.14 26.60
CA THR A 177 -30.37 -5.50 27.15
C THR A 177 -31.17 -6.43 26.23
N CYS A 178 -31.73 -5.92 25.13
CA CYS A 178 -32.43 -6.72 24.12
C CYS A 178 -31.53 -7.87 23.62
N GLU A 179 -31.98 -9.12 23.83
CA GLU A 179 -31.23 -10.37 23.63
C GLU A 179 -30.55 -10.49 22.24
N ILE A 180 -31.14 -9.84 21.24
CA ILE A 180 -30.62 -9.72 19.87
C ILE A 180 -29.20 -9.12 19.84
N PHE A 181 -28.89 -8.11 20.66
CA PHE A 181 -27.54 -7.51 20.68
C PHE A 181 -26.48 -8.47 21.25
N PRO A 182 -26.64 -9.06 22.46
CA PRO A 182 -25.78 -10.14 22.94
C PRO A 182 -25.58 -11.25 21.90
N ASP A 183 -26.63 -11.82 21.33
CA ASP A 183 -26.51 -12.96 20.42
C ASP A 183 -25.77 -12.63 19.12
N ILE A 184 -26.12 -11.50 18.47
CA ILE A 184 -25.45 -11.06 17.24
C ILE A 184 -23.98 -10.70 17.51
N PHE A 185 -23.69 -10.03 18.63
CA PHE A 185 -22.32 -9.67 18.98
C PHE A 185 -21.49 -10.87 19.47
N ASP A 186 -22.12 -11.87 20.10
CA ASP A 186 -21.47 -13.14 20.39
C ASP A 186 -21.19 -13.95 19.11
N ALA A 187 -22.10 -13.95 18.14
CA ALA A 187 -21.85 -14.57 16.83
C ALA A 187 -20.66 -13.92 16.12
N PHE A 188 -20.55 -12.58 16.13
CA PHE A 188 -19.41 -11.89 15.52
C PHE A 188 -18.12 -12.05 16.30
N THR A 189 -18.14 -12.07 17.63
CA THR A 189 -16.93 -12.33 18.42
C THR A 189 -16.47 -13.78 18.36
N LYS A 190 -17.38 -14.74 18.06
CA LYS A 190 -17.02 -16.15 17.83
C LYS A 190 -16.48 -16.43 16.42
N LYS A 191 -16.80 -15.62 15.41
CA LYS A 191 -16.51 -15.93 13.99
C LYS A 191 -15.73 -14.86 13.18
N THR A 192 -15.76 -13.59 13.59
CA THR A 192 -15.30 -12.47 12.74
C THR A 192 -14.35 -11.51 13.43
N PHE A 193 -14.70 -11.04 14.63
CA PHE A 193 -13.98 -10.03 15.41
C PHE A 193 -13.53 -10.66 16.73
N LEU A 194 -12.58 -11.60 16.60
CA LEU A 194 -12.21 -12.60 17.59
C LEU A 194 -11.50 -11.96 18.81
N PRO A 195 -12.15 -11.80 19.98
CA PRO A 195 -11.58 -11.08 21.13
C PRO A 195 -10.30 -11.68 21.67
N ASP A 196 -10.16 -12.99 21.52
CA ASP A 196 -9.03 -13.78 22.02
C ASP A 196 -7.94 -13.98 20.97
N HIS A 197 -8.17 -13.55 19.71
CA HIS A 197 -7.12 -13.56 18.70
C HIS A 197 -6.21 -12.35 18.86
N LYS A 198 -5.00 -12.62 19.35
CA LYS A 198 -4.01 -11.59 19.74
C LYS A 198 -3.20 -11.05 18.56
N ASN A 199 -3.05 -11.85 17.51
CA ASN A 199 -2.38 -11.43 16.29
C ASN A 199 -3.35 -10.60 15.45
N LEU A 200 -2.80 -9.66 14.68
CA LEU A 200 -3.55 -9.05 13.59
C LEU A 200 -3.98 -10.14 12.60
N TYR A 201 -5.09 -9.93 11.91
CA TYR A 201 -5.49 -10.81 10.81
C TYR A 201 -6.21 -10.00 9.74
N PHE A 202 -6.19 -10.50 8.52
CA PHE A 202 -6.95 -9.95 7.41
C PHE A 202 -8.28 -10.69 7.29
N LEU A 203 -9.32 -9.96 6.92
CA LEU A 203 -10.59 -10.55 6.52
C LEU A 203 -10.73 -10.45 5.00
N ARG A 204 -11.01 -11.59 4.35
CA ARG A 204 -11.37 -11.63 2.92
C ARG A 204 -12.56 -10.72 2.69
N ASP A 205 -12.42 -9.82 1.71
CA ASP A 205 -13.44 -8.85 1.29
C ASP A 205 -14.79 -9.52 0.93
N LYS A 206 -14.75 -10.79 0.49
CA LYS A 206 -15.93 -11.65 0.32
C LYS A 206 -16.74 -11.83 1.62
N LEU A 207 -16.10 -12.16 2.75
CA LEU A 207 -16.79 -12.30 4.05
C LEU A 207 -17.33 -10.96 4.52
N ILE A 208 -16.57 -9.88 4.32
CA ILE A 208 -17.01 -8.54 4.70
C ILE A 208 -18.32 -8.21 3.97
N ARG A 209 -18.48 -8.57 2.69
CA ARG A 209 -19.77 -8.45 1.99
C ARG A 209 -20.85 -9.42 2.51
N GLU A 210 -20.52 -10.69 2.72
CA GLU A 210 -21.48 -11.71 3.17
C GLU A 210 -22.07 -11.41 4.56
N ILE A 211 -21.24 -10.92 5.48
CA ILE A 211 -21.67 -10.47 6.82
C ILE A 211 -22.70 -9.35 6.73
N MET A 212 -22.48 -8.36 5.86
CA MET A 212 -23.41 -7.22 5.79
C MET A 212 -24.74 -7.60 5.16
N ILE A 213 -24.76 -8.62 4.28
CA ILE A 213 -26.01 -9.19 3.75
C ILE A 213 -26.78 -9.90 4.88
N TYR A 214 -26.08 -10.60 5.79
CA TYR A 214 -26.72 -11.31 6.91
C TYR A 214 -27.33 -10.38 7.99
N ILE A 215 -26.85 -9.14 8.11
CA ILE A 215 -27.36 -8.13 9.07
C ILE A 215 -28.29 -7.14 8.38
N ALA A 216 -28.41 -7.18 7.04
CA ALA A 216 -29.36 -6.35 6.30
C ALA A 216 -30.79 -6.73 6.74
N PRO A 217 -31.53 -5.82 7.40
CA PRO A 217 -32.79 -6.18 8.03
C PRO A 217 -33.90 -6.32 6.98
N GLU A 218 -34.74 -7.34 7.13
CA GLU A 218 -35.86 -7.65 6.22
C GLU A 218 -36.96 -6.58 6.18
N SER A 219 -36.89 -5.55 7.03
CA SER A 219 -37.87 -4.46 7.12
C SER A 219 -37.26 -3.09 7.43
N GLU A 220 -37.87 -2.06 6.85
CA GLU A 220 -37.57 -0.66 7.18
C GLU A 220 -38.27 -0.26 8.48
N PHE A 221 -37.48 0.19 9.47
CA PHE A 221 -37.99 0.79 10.69
C PHE A 221 -37.89 2.33 10.60
N PRO A 222 -38.93 3.08 11.01
CA PRO A 222 -38.97 4.54 10.87
C PRO A 222 -37.99 5.24 11.83
N ASN A 223 -36.74 5.38 11.38
CA ASN A 223 -35.64 5.96 12.16
C ASN A 223 -35.21 7.34 11.65
N LYS A 224 -35.05 8.28 12.59
CA LYS A 224 -34.52 9.64 12.35
C LYS A 224 -33.12 9.57 11.72
N ASP A 225 -32.89 10.39 10.70
CA ASP A 225 -31.56 10.69 10.15
C ASP A 225 -30.78 11.64 11.07
N VAL A 226 -29.45 11.69 10.92
CA VAL A 226 -28.62 12.72 11.57
C VAL A 226 -28.91 14.06 10.90
N ARG A 227 -29.16 15.11 11.68
CA ARG A 227 -29.41 16.46 11.16
C ARG A 227 -28.08 17.15 10.84
N ASN A 228 -28.01 17.82 9.69
CA ASN A 228 -26.80 18.50 9.24
C ASN A 228 -26.46 19.67 10.18
N ALA A 229 -25.17 20.00 10.28
CA ALA A 229 -24.73 21.15 11.07
C ALA A 229 -25.24 22.45 10.42
N LYS A 230 -25.40 23.51 11.22
CA LYS A 230 -25.75 24.83 10.68
C LYS A 230 -24.54 25.49 10.01
N LYS A 231 -24.74 26.63 9.35
CA LYS A 231 -23.66 27.42 8.73
C LYS A 231 -22.67 27.99 9.76
N ASP A 232 -23.14 28.25 10.97
CA ASP A 232 -22.40 28.59 12.19
C ASP A 232 -21.77 27.36 12.88
N GLY A 233 -21.96 26.16 12.32
CA GLY A 233 -21.42 24.89 12.81
C GLY A 233 -22.27 24.25 13.90
N PHE A 234 -21.60 23.65 14.90
CA PHE A 234 -22.24 23.04 16.06
C PHE A 234 -21.35 23.12 17.33
N THR A 235 -22.01 23.21 18.49
CA THR A 235 -21.40 23.18 19.84
C THR A 235 -21.53 21.79 20.49
N VAL A 236 -20.85 21.57 21.63
CA VAL A 236 -21.07 20.36 22.45
C VAL A 236 -22.55 20.19 22.86
N GLN A 237 -23.28 21.27 23.12
CA GLN A 237 -24.71 21.19 23.42
C GLN A 237 -25.53 20.77 22.18
N ASN A 238 -25.12 21.17 20.97
CA ASN A 238 -25.76 20.68 19.75
C ASN A 238 -25.49 19.18 19.55
N LEU A 239 -24.27 18.70 19.84
CA LEU A 239 -23.95 17.26 19.85
C LEU A 239 -24.83 16.50 20.86
N LYS A 240 -24.95 16.96 22.11
CA LYS A 240 -25.84 16.36 23.13
C LYS A 240 -27.30 16.33 22.67
N ASN A 241 -27.79 17.45 22.11
CA ASN A 241 -29.14 17.56 21.57
C ASN A 241 -29.36 16.65 20.35
N GLU A 242 -28.32 16.32 19.58
CA GLU A 242 -28.40 15.38 18.45
C GLU A 242 -28.40 13.92 18.94
N LEU A 243 -27.55 13.55 19.89
CA LEU A 243 -27.56 12.23 20.52
C LEU A 243 -28.95 11.92 21.13
N ALA A 244 -29.57 12.91 21.79
CA ALA A 244 -30.93 12.79 22.32
C ALA A 244 -32.00 12.80 21.20
N HIS A 245 -31.86 13.65 20.18
CA HIS A 245 -32.78 13.66 19.03
C HIS A 245 -32.85 12.29 18.38
N LEU A 246 -31.70 11.65 18.19
CA LEU A 246 -31.54 10.32 17.58
C LEU A 246 -31.99 9.16 18.48
N SER A 247 -32.55 9.43 19.67
CA SER A 247 -32.95 8.45 20.68
C SER A 247 -31.79 7.58 21.20
N LEU A 248 -30.53 8.00 21.00
CA LEU A 248 -29.36 7.24 21.47
C LEU A 248 -29.18 7.31 22.99
N THR A 249 -29.77 8.30 23.65
CA THR A 249 -29.87 8.39 25.11
C THR A 249 -30.92 7.47 25.72
N GLU A 250 -31.82 6.88 24.90
CA GLU A 250 -32.67 5.77 25.33
C GLU A 250 -31.84 4.48 25.35
N SER A 251 -31.12 4.20 24.25
CA SER A 251 -30.28 2.99 24.08
C SER A 251 -28.99 2.98 24.92
N PHE A 252 -28.40 4.14 25.20
CA PHE A 252 -27.16 4.32 25.96
C PHE A 252 -27.26 5.57 26.84
N PRO A 253 -27.84 5.48 28.05
CA PRO A 253 -28.05 6.62 28.93
C PRO A 253 -26.77 7.42 29.26
N GLU A 254 -25.61 6.76 29.22
CA GLU A 254 -24.30 7.34 29.51
C GLU A 254 -23.69 8.14 28.33
N ILE A 255 -24.25 8.05 27.12
CA ILE A 255 -23.61 8.55 25.89
C ILE A 255 -23.28 10.05 25.90
N GLN A 256 -24.09 10.86 26.60
CA GLN A 256 -23.84 12.30 26.72
C GLN A 256 -22.65 12.62 27.62
N ASN A 257 -22.20 11.72 28.49
CA ASN A 257 -21.02 11.93 29.35
C ASN A 257 -19.71 11.97 28.54
N TYR A 258 -19.71 11.40 27.33
CA TYR A 258 -18.57 11.40 26.43
C TYR A 258 -18.52 12.63 25.50
N ALA A 259 -19.63 13.36 25.38
CA ALA A 259 -19.78 14.42 24.39
C ALA A 259 -18.77 15.57 24.56
N GLU A 260 -18.47 16.02 25.78
CA GLU A 260 -17.43 17.03 26.03
C GLU A 260 -16.03 16.58 25.58
N ALA A 261 -15.64 15.34 25.91
CA ALA A 261 -14.32 14.81 25.57
C ALA A 261 -14.14 14.64 24.06
N VAL A 262 -15.17 14.08 23.41
CA VAL A 262 -15.21 13.88 21.95
C VAL A 262 -15.27 15.21 21.21
N TYR A 263 -16.13 16.14 21.63
CA TYR A 263 -16.24 17.46 21.02
C TYR A 263 -14.92 18.24 21.10
N SER A 264 -14.29 18.28 22.28
CA SER A 264 -13.03 19.00 22.48
C SER A 264 -11.91 18.49 21.57
N GLU A 265 -11.78 17.17 21.38
CA GLU A 265 -10.74 16.61 20.52
C GLU A 265 -11.03 16.82 19.03
N ILE A 266 -12.30 16.79 18.63
CA ILE A 266 -12.70 17.08 17.24
C ILE A 266 -12.55 18.58 16.93
N GLU A 267 -12.84 19.48 17.88
CA GLU A 267 -12.63 20.92 17.71
C GLU A 267 -11.15 21.28 17.50
N LYS A 268 -10.22 20.66 18.25
CA LYS A 268 -8.77 20.85 18.05
C LYS A 268 -8.30 20.49 16.63
N ASN A 269 -9.01 19.57 15.97
CA ASN A 269 -8.64 19.01 14.68
C ASN A 269 -9.49 19.56 13.51
N LYS A 270 -10.32 20.59 13.74
CA LYS A 270 -11.21 21.16 12.72
C LYS A 270 -10.45 21.74 11.52
N LYS A 271 -10.99 21.54 10.31
CA LYS A 271 -10.39 21.97 9.04
C LYS A 271 -10.75 23.40 8.59
N GLY A 272 -11.49 24.14 9.39
CA GLY A 272 -11.95 25.51 9.09
C GLY A 272 -12.48 26.20 10.35
N ASP A 273 -13.09 27.37 10.19
CA ASP A 273 -13.47 28.23 11.33
C ASP A 273 -14.50 27.57 12.26
N VAL A 274 -15.42 26.77 11.69
CA VAL A 274 -16.50 26.06 12.39
C VAL A 274 -16.46 24.55 12.15
N LEU A 275 -17.05 23.78 13.08
CA LEU A 275 -17.25 22.35 12.93
C LEU A 275 -18.47 22.04 12.03
N ARG A 276 -18.31 21.10 11.10
CA ARG A 276 -19.21 20.85 9.97
C ARG A 276 -20.01 19.56 10.15
N THR A 277 -20.94 19.26 9.24
CA THR A 277 -21.73 18.01 9.28
C THR A 277 -20.86 16.75 9.38
N CYS A 278 -19.80 16.61 8.57
CA CYS A 278 -18.90 15.46 8.66
C CYS A 278 -18.21 15.33 10.04
N ASP A 279 -17.91 16.45 10.68
CA ASP A 279 -17.24 16.48 11.97
C ASP A 279 -18.26 16.15 13.11
N LEU A 280 -19.56 16.38 12.89
CA LEU A 280 -20.67 15.90 13.73
C LEU A 280 -20.91 14.39 13.57
N PHE A 281 -20.80 13.87 12.35
CA PHE A 281 -20.82 12.42 12.11
C PHE A 281 -19.65 11.73 12.82
N ASP A 282 -18.43 12.26 12.71
CA ASP A 282 -17.28 11.75 13.46
C ASP A 282 -17.55 11.77 14.98
N ALA A 283 -18.12 12.86 15.52
CA ALA A 283 -18.45 12.95 16.95
C ALA A 283 -19.49 11.90 17.40
N ILE A 284 -20.52 11.65 16.59
CA ILE A 284 -21.55 10.63 16.90
C ILE A 284 -20.97 9.21 16.78
N GLU A 285 -20.11 8.94 15.80
CA GLU A 285 -19.41 7.65 15.68
C GLU A 285 -18.56 7.38 16.91
N GLN A 286 -17.79 8.37 17.35
CA GLN A 286 -16.89 8.26 18.49
C GLN A 286 -17.64 8.05 19.81
N CYS A 287 -18.69 8.83 20.09
CA CYS A 287 -19.52 8.61 21.29
C CYS A 287 -20.15 7.20 21.32
N LEU A 288 -20.65 6.70 20.18
CA LEU A 288 -21.24 5.35 20.09
C LEU A 288 -20.19 4.24 20.17
N LEU A 289 -19.00 4.43 19.61
CA LEU A 289 -17.90 3.46 19.75
C LEU A 289 -17.45 3.33 21.21
N ILE A 290 -17.44 4.40 22.00
CA ILE A 290 -17.21 4.30 23.46
C ILE A 290 -18.32 3.45 24.10
N CYS A 291 -19.60 3.83 23.91
CA CYS A 291 -20.74 3.08 24.46
C CYS A 291 -20.69 1.59 24.12
N VAL A 292 -20.47 1.23 22.85
CA VAL A 292 -20.38 -0.17 22.42
C VAL A 292 -19.22 -0.89 23.10
N LEU A 293 -18.05 -0.27 23.21
CA LEU A 293 -16.87 -0.94 23.76
C LEU A 293 -16.95 -1.05 25.29
N GLU A 294 -17.47 -0.04 25.99
CA GLU A 294 -17.69 -0.12 27.44
C GLU A 294 -18.76 -1.16 27.80
N ASN A 295 -19.89 -1.21 27.08
CA ASN A 295 -20.96 -2.18 27.35
C ASN A 295 -20.67 -3.60 26.82
N TYR A 296 -19.81 -3.76 25.79
CA TYR A 296 -19.38 -5.08 25.28
C TYR A 296 -17.85 -5.27 25.42
N PRO A 297 -17.35 -5.68 26.60
CA PRO A 297 -15.94 -5.94 26.86
C PRO A 297 -15.26 -6.90 25.88
N LYS A 298 -16.00 -7.80 25.23
CA LYS A 298 -15.48 -8.66 24.15
C LYS A 298 -14.99 -7.82 22.96
N PHE A 299 -15.73 -6.81 22.53
CA PHE A 299 -15.25 -5.89 21.49
C PHE A 299 -14.17 -4.94 22.02
N LYS A 300 -14.27 -4.46 23.26
CA LYS A 300 -13.19 -3.70 23.93
C LYS A 300 -11.85 -4.43 23.85
N LYS A 301 -11.88 -5.74 24.14
CA LYS A 301 -10.76 -6.68 24.09
C LYS A 301 -10.30 -6.98 22.66
N PHE A 302 -11.23 -7.16 21.71
CA PHE A 302 -10.89 -7.29 20.28
C PHE A 302 -10.15 -6.05 19.75
N VAL A 303 -10.73 -4.86 19.92
CA VAL A 303 -10.13 -3.59 19.46
C VAL A 303 -8.78 -3.34 20.14
N HIS A 304 -8.65 -3.71 21.42
CA HIS A 304 -7.37 -3.68 22.13
C HIS A 304 -6.34 -4.65 21.54
N ASN A 305 -6.70 -5.92 21.31
CA ASN A 305 -5.79 -6.92 20.79
C ASN A 305 -5.34 -6.59 19.36
N GLN A 306 -6.27 -6.11 18.51
CA GLN A 306 -5.98 -5.57 17.17
C GLN A 306 -5.42 -4.13 17.19
N LYS A 307 -5.00 -3.60 18.36
CA LYS A 307 -4.28 -2.31 18.55
C LYS A 307 -5.04 -1.02 18.21
N GLY A 308 -6.34 -1.10 17.94
CA GLY A 308 -7.16 0.00 17.44
C GLY A 308 -7.74 0.97 18.48
N CYS A 309 -7.56 0.76 19.79
CA CYS A 309 -8.20 1.61 20.82
C CYS A 309 -7.85 3.09 20.68
N HIS A 310 -6.66 3.43 20.17
CA HIS A 310 -6.25 4.82 19.92
C HIS A 310 -7.08 5.55 18.85
N ARG A 311 -7.85 4.81 18.03
CA ARG A 311 -8.77 5.34 17.01
C ARG A 311 -10.15 5.70 17.59
N VAL A 312 -10.39 5.38 18.86
CA VAL A 312 -11.61 5.75 19.58
C VAL A 312 -11.32 6.87 20.58
N ILE A 313 -11.70 8.09 20.22
CA ILE A 313 -11.51 9.32 21.01
C ILE A 313 -12.22 9.15 22.35
N GLY A 314 -11.50 9.35 23.46
CA GLY A 314 -12.09 9.30 24.81
C GLY A 314 -12.34 7.89 25.39
N LEU A 315 -12.09 6.81 24.64
CA LEU A 315 -12.30 5.44 25.13
C LEU A 315 -11.44 5.12 26.35
N ASN A 316 -12.06 4.73 27.46
CA ASN A 316 -11.36 4.22 28.63
C ASN A 316 -11.03 2.72 28.46
N CYS A 317 -10.10 2.37 27.58
CA CYS A 317 -9.65 0.98 27.52
C CYS A 317 -8.73 0.66 28.71
N ASP A 318 -9.23 -0.07 29.72
CA ASP A 318 -8.46 -0.41 30.93
C ASP A 318 -7.30 -1.35 30.62
N SER A 319 -7.47 -2.26 29.65
CA SER A 319 -6.38 -3.07 29.08
C SER A 319 -5.35 -2.20 28.37
N CYS A 320 -5.75 -1.09 27.76
CA CYS A 320 -4.79 -0.07 27.34
C CYS A 320 -4.20 0.65 28.54
N ARG A 321 -4.93 1.04 29.60
CA ARG A 321 -4.30 1.71 30.76
C ARG A 321 -3.25 0.83 31.44
N THR A 322 -3.43 -0.49 31.51
CA THR A 322 -2.38 -1.40 32.00
C THR A 322 -1.17 -1.53 31.05
N THR A 323 -1.32 -1.22 29.76
CA THR A 323 -0.23 -1.21 28.75
C THR A 323 0.19 0.18 28.22
N VAL A 324 -0.46 1.28 28.62
CA VAL A 324 -0.15 2.72 28.35
C VAL A 324 0.56 3.34 29.55
N LYS A 325 0.43 2.65 30.68
CA LYS A 325 1.54 2.46 31.62
C LYS A 325 2.80 1.97 30.87
N LYS A 326 2.74 1.65 29.56
CA LYS A 326 3.82 1.39 28.59
C LYS A 326 3.61 1.84 27.08
N ASP A 327 3.20 3.03 26.56
CA ASP A 327 3.63 4.46 26.73
C ASP A 327 2.89 5.52 25.81
N GLN A 328 3.27 6.84 25.83
CA GLN A 328 2.73 8.05 25.07
C GLN A 328 3.26 9.72 25.14
N LYS A 329 2.67 9.83 23.82
CA LYS A 329 2.27 10.73 22.66
C LYS A 329 3.29 11.21 21.60
N ILE A 330 2.80 11.33 20.36
CA ILE A 330 3.51 11.77 19.16
C ILE A 330 2.72 12.92 18.51
N GLU A 331 3.38 14.00 18.08
CA GLU A 331 2.84 14.95 17.08
C GLU A 331 3.59 14.83 15.75
N ALA A 332 2.89 14.94 14.63
CA ALA A 332 3.43 14.74 13.28
C ALA A 332 4.06 16.01 12.65
N PRO A 333 5.10 15.89 11.80
CA PRO A 333 5.59 16.96 10.94
C PRO A 333 4.88 16.90 9.58
N ARG A 334 4.26 18.00 9.15
CA ARG A 334 3.76 18.12 7.77
C ARG A 334 4.93 18.34 6.80
N SER A 335 5.27 17.35 5.99
CA SER A 335 6.22 17.49 4.88
C SER A 335 5.58 18.24 3.71
N LYS A 336 5.88 19.53 3.57
CA LYS A 336 5.77 20.22 2.27
C LYS A 336 7.05 19.93 1.48
N ILE A 337 6.95 19.13 0.43
CA ILE A 337 7.94 19.10 -0.66
C ILE A 337 7.15 19.17 -1.97
N LEU A 338 7.29 20.30 -2.66
CA LEU A 338 6.91 20.50 -4.06
C LEU A 338 8.08 21.24 -4.68
N PRO A 339 8.87 20.62 -5.57
CA PRO A 339 9.96 21.29 -6.26
C PRO A 339 9.46 22.41 -7.18
N GLU A 340 10.32 23.39 -7.44
CA GLU A 340 10.05 24.45 -8.41
C GLU A 340 10.05 23.92 -9.87
N LYS A 341 9.55 24.73 -10.80
CA LYS A 341 9.39 24.35 -12.21
C LYS A 341 10.73 24.23 -12.94
N ASP A 342 11.25 23.01 -13.00
CA ASP A 342 12.34 22.62 -13.89
C ASP A 342 11.86 22.59 -15.36
N GLN A 343 12.56 23.29 -16.26
CA GLN A 343 12.13 23.45 -17.66
C GLN A 343 12.04 22.12 -18.41
N LYS A 344 12.95 21.16 -18.15
CA LYS A 344 12.88 19.82 -18.78
C LYS A 344 11.62 19.06 -18.35
N ILE A 345 11.17 19.28 -17.11
CA ILE A 345 9.94 18.70 -16.57
C ILE A 345 8.71 19.44 -17.11
N ALA A 346 8.78 20.76 -17.32
CA ALA A 346 7.72 21.52 -17.97
C ALA A 346 7.49 21.09 -19.43
N ASP A 347 8.56 20.90 -20.21
CA ASP A 347 8.49 20.41 -21.60
C ASP A 347 7.93 18.97 -21.68
N ALA A 348 8.14 18.18 -20.62
CA ALA A 348 7.68 16.80 -20.49
C ALA A 348 6.31 16.64 -19.79
N SER A 349 5.78 17.63 -19.06
CA SER A 349 4.63 17.45 -18.14
C SER A 349 3.41 16.87 -18.85
N GLN A 350 3.19 17.35 -20.08
CA GLN A 350 2.20 16.88 -21.04
C GLN A 350 2.19 15.37 -21.30
N PHE A 351 3.24 14.62 -20.97
CA PHE A 351 3.32 13.16 -21.09
C PHE A 351 3.05 12.43 -19.76
N LEU A 352 3.21 13.14 -18.64
CA LEU A 352 3.17 12.62 -17.27
C LEU A 352 1.80 12.87 -16.60
N GLU A 353 1.06 13.87 -17.08
CA GLU A 353 -0.33 14.13 -16.67
C GLU A 353 -1.27 12.97 -17.04
N ILE A 354 -2.11 12.50 -16.11
CA ILE A 354 -3.18 11.52 -16.40
C ILE A 354 -4.19 12.18 -17.32
N LEU A 355 -4.48 11.58 -18.47
CA LEU A 355 -5.37 12.19 -19.46
C LEU A 355 -6.85 12.20 -19.08
N ASP A 356 -7.53 13.23 -19.61
CA ASP A 356 -8.89 13.60 -19.26
C ASP A 356 -9.98 12.58 -19.62
N ASN A 357 -9.66 11.64 -20.51
CA ASN A 357 -10.49 10.52 -20.94
C ASN A 357 -10.04 9.17 -20.35
N ALA A 358 -8.94 9.13 -19.60
CA ALA A 358 -8.49 7.94 -18.87
C ALA A 358 -9.21 7.75 -17.53
N LEU A 359 -9.55 8.86 -16.87
CA LEU A 359 -10.58 8.91 -15.84
C LEU A 359 -11.96 8.79 -16.49
N THR A 360 -12.86 8.01 -15.89
CA THR A 360 -14.16 7.67 -16.49
C THR A 360 -15.29 7.90 -15.50
N PRO A 361 -16.46 8.42 -15.92
CA PRO A 361 -17.59 8.62 -15.01
C PRO A 361 -18.03 7.33 -14.35
N MET A 362 -18.01 6.24 -15.10
CA MET A 362 -18.42 4.91 -14.69
C MET A 362 -17.41 4.27 -13.73
N GLY A 363 -16.12 4.34 -14.02
CA GLY A 363 -15.02 3.81 -13.21
C GLY A 363 -14.88 4.53 -11.88
N LEU A 364 -14.81 5.88 -11.91
CA LEU A 364 -14.71 6.68 -10.70
C LEU A 364 -15.99 6.58 -9.84
N HIS A 365 -17.16 6.44 -10.45
CA HIS A 365 -18.40 6.14 -9.70
C HIS A 365 -18.38 4.74 -9.08
N LYS A 366 -17.91 3.69 -9.77
CA LYS A 366 -17.73 2.34 -9.16
C LYS A 366 -16.81 2.41 -7.94
N GLU A 367 -15.65 3.04 -8.07
CA GLU A 367 -14.68 3.19 -6.99
C GLU A 367 -15.27 3.99 -5.81
N ALA A 368 -16.00 5.06 -6.10
CA ALA A 368 -16.74 5.84 -5.10
C ALA A 368 -17.86 5.02 -4.43
N MET A 369 -18.58 4.18 -5.18
CA MET A 369 -19.60 3.29 -4.63
C MET A 369 -18.98 2.25 -3.70
N TYR A 370 -17.84 1.64 -4.05
CA TYR A 370 -17.07 0.77 -3.15
C TYR A 370 -16.52 1.52 -1.93
N TYR A 371 -16.30 2.83 -2.01
CA TYR A 371 -15.89 3.66 -0.87
C TYR A 371 -17.06 3.97 0.08
N ILE A 372 -18.20 4.36 -0.50
CA ILE A 372 -19.42 4.75 0.21
C ILE A 372 -20.09 3.52 0.87
N ILE A 373 -20.79 3.74 1.97
CA ILE A 373 -21.59 2.74 2.69
C ILE A 373 -22.88 2.41 1.93
N ASP A 374 -23.21 1.13 1.82
CA ASP A 374 -24.27 0.61 0.95
C ASP A 374 -25.64 1.24 1.20
N GLU A 375 -26.06 1.40 2.45
CA GLU A 375 -27.41 1.89 2.83
C GLU A 375 -27.65 3.37 2.50
N ILE A 376 -26.60 4.12 2.17
CA ILE A 376 -26.67 5.51 1.69
C ILE A 376 -26.36 5.64 0.19
N ARG A 377 -26.14 4.52 -0.51
CA ARG A 377 -26.15 4.46 -1.98
C ARG A 377 -27.53 4.54 -2.67
N PRO A 378 -28.70 4.28 -2.04
CA PRO A 378 -29.97 4.34 -2.75
C PRO A 378 -30.17 5.67 -3.50
N ASN A 379 -30.50 5.56 -4.79
CA ASN A 379 -30.57 6.62 -5.81
C ASN A 379 -29.23 7.01 -6.48
N LEU A 380 -28.04 6.65 -5.98
CA LEU A 380 -26.78 6.93 -6.68
C LEU A 380 -26.72 6.20 -8.05
N ASP A 381 -27.34 5.03 -8.17
CA ASP A 381 -27.49 4.31 -9.46
C ASP A 381 -28.34 5.08 -10.49
N LYS A 382 -29.07 6.12 -10.08
CA LYS A 382 -29.92 6.97 -10.93
C LYS A 382 -29.18 8.21 -11.45
N ILE A 383 -27.88 8.35 -11.15
CA ILE A 383 -27.07 9.49 -11.58
C ILE A 383 -26.89 9.50 -13.10
N LYS A 384 -27.15 10.66 -13.70
CA LYS A 384 -26.79 10.93 -15.09
C LYS A 384 -25.31 11.25 -15.16
N TYR A 385 -24.52 10.32 -15.70
CA TYR A 385 -23.10 10.55 -15.94
C TYR A 385 -22.88 11.76 -16.88
N PRO A 386 -21.89 12.64 -16.59
CA PRO A 386 -21.41 13.58 -17.60
C PRO A 386 -20.74 12.80 -18.75
N LYS A 387 -20.77 13.36 -19.97
CA LYS A 387 -20.22 12.67 -21.16
C LYS A 387 -18.69 12.53 -21.14
N ILE A 388 -18.01 13.40 -20.40
CA ILE A 388 -16.56 13.46 -20.15
C ILE A 388 -16.44 13.82 -18.67
N ILE A 389 -15.48 13.24 -17.92
CA ILE A 389 -15.37 13.50 -16.47
C ILE A 389 -14.18 14.34 -16.02
N SER A 390 -13.00 14.28 -16.64
CA SER A 390 -11.88 15.06 -16.08
C SER A 390 -12.07 16.56 -16.29
N GLY A 391 -11.60 17.35 -15.31
CA GLY A 391 -12.01 18.74 -15.10
C GLY A 391 -13.39 18.87 -14.43
N TYR A 392 -14.18 17.79 -14.45
CA TYR A 392 -15.55 17.70 -13.93
C TYR A 392 -15.70 16.57 -12.88
N GLU A 393 -14.63 15.97 -12.34
CA GLU A 393 -14.79 14.89 -11.34
C GLU A 393 -15.55 15.39 -10.12
N LYS A 394 -15.24 16.63 -9.71
CA LYS A 394 -15.97 17.38 -8.68
C LYS A 394 -17.47 17.50 -9.00
N GLU A 395 -17.88 17.67 -10.25
CA GLU A 395 -19.30 17.76 -10.63
C GLU A 395 -20.01 16.41 -10.52
N LEU A 396 -19.32 15.28 -10.79
CA LEU A 396 -19.86 13.95 -10.50
C LEU A 396 -20.14 13.83 -8.99
N PHE A 397 -19.16 14.16 -8.14
CA PHE A 397 -19.33 14.05 -6.69
C PHE A 397 -20.36 15.05 -6.14
N GLN A 398 -20.45 16.27 -6.66
CA GLN A 398 -21.54 17.21 -6.35
C GLN A 398 -22.91 16.66 -6.78
N SER A 399 -22.98 15.96 -7.92
CA SER A 399 -24.19 15.29 -8.38
C SER A 399 -24.57 14.11 -7.46
N MET A 400 -23.58 13.33 -6.98
CA MET A 400 -23.79 12.29 -5.96
C MET A 400 -24.34 12.89 -4.66
N MET A 401 -23.72 13.96 -4.14
CA MET A 401 -24.17 14.67 -2.93
C MET A 401 -25.64 15.11 -3.07
N LYS A 402 -25.99 15.73 -4.22
CA LYS A 402 -27.36 16.18 -4.52
C LYS A 402 -28.36 15.02 -4.64
N VAL A 403 -28.02 13.95 -5.37
CA VAL A 403 -28.92 12.80 -5.60
C VAL A 403 -29.08 11.93 -4.34
N SER A 404 -28.10 11.93 -3.43
CA SER A 404 -28.20 11.29 -2.10
C SER A 404 -29.16 12.00 -1.14
N ASN A 405 -29.71 13.16 -1.52
CA ASN A 405 -30.42 14.09 -0.64
C ASN A 405 -29.60 14.43 0.62
N GLN A 406 -28.37 14.93 0.41
CA GLN A 406 -27.40 15.34 1.44
C GLN A 406 -26.86 14.22 2.36
N LYS A 407 -27.29 12.96 2.22
CA LYS A 407 -26.80 11.83 3.03
C LYS A 407 -25.29 11.58 2.93
N LEU A 408 -24.63 12.06 1.87
CA LEU A 408 -23.18 11.98 1.72
C LEU A 408 -22.40 13.08 2.47
N GLU A 409 -23.04 14.04 3.16
CA GLU A 409 -22.33 15.07 3.95
C GLU A 409 -21.44 14.49 5.07
N MET A 410 -21.64 13.23 5.48
CA MET A 410 -20.72 12.54 6.38
C MET A 410 -19.28 12.42 5.84
N TYR A 411 -19.12 12.42 4.51
CA TYR A 411 -17.80 12.32 3.85
C TYR A 411 -17.08 13.68 3.74
N GLY A 412 -17.74 14.79 4.08
CA GLY A 412 -17.24 16.15 3.93
C GLY A 412 -17.73 16.81 2.64
N SER A 413 -16.89 17.66 2.05
CA SER A 413 -17.14 18.25 0.73
C SER A 413 -17.05 17.23 -0.41
N ALA A 414 -17.54 17.60 -1.61
CA ALA A 414 -17.39 16.77 -2.80
C ALA A 414 -15.90 16.58 -3.17
N GLU A 415 -15.08 17.59 -2.87
CA GLU A 415 -13.63 17.60 -2.99
C GLU A 415 -12.96 16.66 -2.00
N GLU A 416 -13.30 16.73 -0.70
CA GLU A 416 -12.78 15.78 0.30
C GLU A 416 -13.15 14.33 -0.02
N LEU A 417 -14.37 14.09 -0.52
CA LEU A 417 -14.79 12.76 -0.96
C LEU A 417 -14.00 12.30 -2.21
N LEU A 418 -13.78 13.17 -3.20
CA LEU A 418 -12.94 12.90 -4.38
C LEU A 418 -11.48 12.57 -4.00
N GLU A 419 -10.87 13.36 -3.12
CA GLU A 419 -9.52 13.13 -2.58
C GLU A 419 -9.42 11.76 -1.90
N ASN A 420 -10.40 11.42 -1.07
CA ASN A 420 -10.44 10.14 -0.38
C ASN A 420 -10.62 8.95 -1.34
N VAL A 421 -11.42 9.09 -2.41
CA VAL A 421 -11.53 8.06 -3.46
C VAL A 421 -10.22 7.95 -4.26
N LYS A 422 -9.52 9.06 -4.52
CA LYS A 422 -8.18 9.05 -5.16
C LYS A 422 -7.13 8.35 -4.30
N ILE A 423 -7.21 8.41 -2.97
CA ILE A 423 -6.38 7.57 -2.07
C ILE A 423 -6.83 6.10 -2.11
N TYR A 424 -8.14 5.85 -1.95
CA TYR A 424 -8.70 4.50 -1.85
C TYR A 424 -8.44 3.62 -3.09
N ARG A 425 -8.38 4.21 -4.29
CA ARG A 425 -8.16 3.48 -5.56
C ARG A 425 -6.71 3.02 -5.81
N SER A 426 -5.75 3.47 -5.00
CA SER A 426 -4.31 3.43 -5.30
C SER A 426 -3.61 2.16 -4.78
N PHE A 427 -3.82 1.01 -5.43
CA PHE A 427 -3.13 -0.25 -5.09
C PHE A 427 -2.92 -1.21 -6.28
N PRO A 428 -1.95 -2.15 -6.21
CA PRO A 428 -1.70 -3.12 -7.27
C PRO A 428 -2.92 -3.98 -7.60
N LYS A 429 -3.21 -4.12 -8.91
CA LYS A 429 -4.38 -4.84 -9.43
C LYS A 429 -5.73 -4.37 -8.85
N SER A 430 -5.83 -3.11 -8.41
CA SER A 430 -7.10 -2.46 -8.00
C SER A 430 -8.20 -2.56 -9.05
N HIS A 431 -7.81 -2.63 -10.33
CA HIS A 431 -8.71 -2.90 -11.44
C HIS A 431 -9.50 -4.22 -11.31
N LYS A 432 -8.94 -5.28 -10.71
CA LYS A 432 -9.70 -6.50 -10.37
C LYS A 432 -10.66 -6.28 -9.20
N PHE A 433 -10.28 -5.47 -8.20
CA PHE A 433 -11.07 -5.24 -6.99
C PHE A 433 -12.35 -4.43 -7.26
N PHE A 434 -12.23 -3.25 -7.87
CA PHE A 434 -13.38 -2.39 -8.19
C PHE A 434 -14.19 -2.87 -9.40
N LEU A 435 -13.78 -4.00 -9.99
CA LEU A 435 -14.24 -4.45 -11.30
C LEU A 435 -14.03 -3.34 -12.37
N THR A 436 -12.86 -2.71 -12.33
CA THR A 436 -12.34 -1.71 -13.28
C THR A 436 -11.20 -2.26 -14.16
N ASP A 437 -11.11 -3.58 -14.37
CA ASP A 437 -10.26 -4.25 -15.40
C ASP A 437 -10.45 -3.66 -16.80
N LEU A 438 -11.62 -3.08 -16.99
CA LEU A 438 -12.14 -2.46 -18.20
C LEU A 438 -12.06 -0.93 -18.15
N GLU A 439 -11.15 -0.38 -17.37
CA GLU A 439 -10.83 1.05 -17.37
C GLU A 439 -9.30 1.25 -17.62
N PRO A 440 -8.85 2.43 -18.07
CA PRO A 440 -7.44 2.74 -18.36
C PRO A 440 -6.47 2.65 -17.16
N PHE A 441 -5.18 2.91 -17.34
CA PHE A 441 -4.25 3.24 -16.23
C PHE A 441 -4.69 4.53 -15.52
N GLN A 442 -4.42 4.60 -14.22
CA GLN A 442 -5.00 5.57 -13.29
C GLN A 442 -3.96 6.26 -12.37
N THR A 443 -2.67 6.12 -12.69
CA THR A 443 -1.51 6.55 -11.88
C THR A 443 -0.67 7.58 -12.64
N THR A 444 0.01 8.50 -11.95
CA THR A 444 1.00 9.41 -12.55
C THR A 444 2.41 8.80 -12.49
N PRO A 445 3.23 8.92 -13.55
CA PRO A 445 4.65 8.61 -13.52
C PRO A 445 5.43 9.35 -12.42
N THR A 446 6.50 8.74 -11.92
CA THR A 446 7.42 9.34 -10.95
C THR A 446 8.74 9.74 -11.61
N ILE A 447 9.19 10.97 -11.35
CA ILE A 447 10.46 11.50 -11.85
C ILE A 447 11.55 11.34 -10.79
N TYR A 448 12.70 10.82 -11.20
CA TYR A 448 13.93 10.68 -10.41
C TYR A 448 15.03 11.56 -11.03
N ARG A 449 16.18 11.73 -10.37
CA ARG A 449 17.33 12.49 -10.91
C ARG A 449 18.63 11.72 -10.81
N ASN A 450 19.56 11.94 -11.72
CA ASN A 450 20.94 11.47 -11.53
C ASN A 450 21.80 12.48 -10.73
N LEU A 451 23.05 12.13 -10.45
CA LEU A 451 24.03 13.02 -9.80
C LEU A 451 24.15 14.39 -10.48
N ASN A 452 23.97 14.46 -11.80
CA ASN A 452 24.03 15.67 -12.61
C ASN A 452 22.66 16.39 -12.76
N GLU A 453 21.72 16.14 -11.83
CA GLU A 453 20.34 16.65 -11.80
C GLU A 453 19.46 16.31 -13.02
N ASN A 454 19.92 15.51 -13.97
CA ASN A 454 19.14 15.17 -15.16
C ASN A 454 17.98 14.23 -14.79
N PRO A 455 16.78 14.39 -15.38
CA PRO A 455 15.61 13.61 -15.02
C PRO A 455 15.63 12.19 -15.61
N TYR A 456 15.17 11.22 -14.80
CA TYR A 456 15.02 9.80 -15.15
C TYR A 456 13.62 9.31 -14.74
N ILE A 457 13.20 8.20 -15.32
CA ILE A 457 11.88 7.58 -15.10
C ILE A 457 12.01 6.06 -14.98
N CYS A 458 11.15 5.43 -14.17
CA CYS A 458 11.08 3.97 -14.05
C CYS A 458 10.47 3.36 -15.32
N LYS A 459 11.00 2.21 -15.79
CA LYS A 459 10.49 1.56 -17.01
C LYS A 459 9.00 1.19 -16.93
N HIS A 460 8.48 0.83 -15.75
CA HIS A 460 7.04 0.55 -15.55
C HIS A 460 6.15 1.77 -15.85
N ASP A 461 6.62 2.99 -15.57
CA ASP A 461 5.87 4.23 -15.83
C ASP A 461 5.82 4.58 -17.33
N LEU A 462 6.72 4.03 -18.16
CA LEU A 462 6.68 4.23 -19.61
C LEU A 462 5.41 3.63 -20.25
N PHE A 463 4.82 2.59 -19.66
CA PHE A 463 3.53 2.05 -20.13
C PHE A 463 2.34 2.99 -19.83
N VAL A 464 2.44 3.80 -18.77
CA VAL A 464 1.51 4.90 -18.50
C VAL A 464 1.70 6.00 -19.55
N ILE A 465 2.96 6.35 -19.87
CA ILE A 465 3.26 7.32 -20.93
C ILE A 465 2.74 6.83 -22.30
N LEU A 466 2.91 5.56 -22.67
CA LEU A 466 2.37 5.02 -23.93
C LEU A 466 0.84 5.18 -24.02
N GLN A 467 0.10 5.01 -22.92
CA GLN A 467 -1.34 5.32 -22.89
C GLN A 467 -1.59 6.82 -23.13
N ASN A 468 -0.84 7.68 -22.45
CA ASN A 468 -0.95 9.13 -22.58
C ASN A 468 -0.59 9.61 -24.01
N LEU A 469 0.33 8.94 -24.71
CA LEU A 469 0.62 9.20 -26.12
C LEU A 469 -0.56 8.83 -27.03
N VAL A 470 -1.16 7.65 -26.83
CA VAL A 470 -2.30 7.19 -27.65
C VAL A 470 -3.51 8.10 -27.51
N ALA A 471 -3.94 8.43 -26.29
CA ALA A 471 -5.12 9.28 -26.10
C ALA A 471 -4.86 10.78 -26.39
N LYS A 472 -3.59 11.21 -26.52
CA LYS A 472 -3.22 12.48 -27.16
C LYS A 472 -3.37 12.46 -28.68
N ILE A 473 -2.98 11.36 -29.33
CA ILE A 473 -3.12 11.17 -30.79
C ILE A 473 -4.61 11.12 -31.16
N PHE A 474 -5.39 10.33 -30.40
CA PHE A 474 -6.85 10.26 -30.52
C PHE A 474 -7.53 11.15 -29.48
N LYS A 475 -7.43 12.48 -29.65
CA LYS A 475 -8.18 13.43 -28.82
C LYS A 475 -9.68 13.09 -28.83
N ASN A 476 -10.29 13.02 -27.65
CA ASN A 476 -11.67 12.56 -27.45
C ASN A 476 -11.92 11.10 -27.87
N SER A 477 -10.92 10.21 -27.80
CA SER A 477 -11.12 8.78 -28.05
C SER A 477 -12.17 8.16 -27.13
N ASP A 478 -13.00 7.27 -27.68
CA ASP A 478 -13.97 6.49 -26.91
C ASP A 478 -13.28 5.73 -25.76
N LEU A 479 -14.00 5.58 -24.64
CA LEU A 479 -13.51 4.84 -23.48
C LEU A 479 -13.23 3.37 -23.86
N GLU A 480 -14.16 2.73 -24.56
CA GLU A 480 -14.04 1.34 -24.99
C GLU A 480 -12.77 1.09 -25.80
N PHE A 481 -12.31 2.06 -26.58
CA PHE A 481 -11.02 2.02 -27.28
C PHE A 481 -9.85 2.11 -26.29
N LEU A 482 -9.81 3.16 -25.46
CA LEU A 482 -8.68 3.43 -24.56
C LEU A 482 -8.51 2.32 -23.51
N THR A 483 -9.61 1.73 -23.06
CA THR A 483 -9.64 0.55 -22.19
C THR A 483 -8.96 -0.66 -22.83
N ILE A 484 -9.27 -1.02 -24.08
CA ILE A 484 -8.68 -2.22 -24.71
C ILE A 484 -7.19 -1.99 -24.99
N VAL A 485 -6.80 -0.74 -25.30
CA VAL A 485 -5.38 -0.34 -25.41
C VAL A 485 -4.66 -0.44 -24.06
N ALA A 486 -5.24 0.09 -22.98
CA ALA A 486 -4.67 0.02 -21.65
C ALA A 486 -4.58 -1.43 -21.13
N TYR A 487 -5.55 -2.27 -21.46
CA TYR A 487 -5.50 -3.71 -21.19
C TYR A 487 -4.29 -4.37 -21.86
N HIS A 488 -4.03 -4.06 -23.14
CA HIS A 488 -2.83 -4.53 -23.83
C HIS A 488 -1.55 -4.05 -23.15
N LEU A 489 -1.44 -2.75 -22.84
CA LEU A 489 -0.25 -2.17 -22.21
C LEU A 489 0.01 -2.74 -20.81
N LYS A 490 -1.04 -3.00 -20.01
CA LYS A 490 -0.92 -3.71 -18.72
C LYS A 490 -0.31 -5.11 -18.88
N GLN A 491 -0.68 -5.85 -19.93
CA GLN A 491 -0.08 -7.15 -20.24
C GLN A 491 1.35 -7.06 -20.82
N GLN A 492 1.80 -5.90 -21.33
CA GLN A 492 3.21 -5.70 -21.67
C GLN A 492 4.04 -5.32 -20.43
N ALA A 493 3.49 -4.50 -19.53
CA ALA A 493 4.14 -4.13 -18.28
C ALA A 493 4.42 -5.34 -17.35
N GLU A 494 3.56 -6.37 -17.37
CA GLU A 494 3.81 -7.63 -16.64
C GLU A 494 5.11 -8.36 -17.10
N LYS A 495 5.73 -7.98 -18.24
CA LYS A 495 7.02 -8.52 -18.71
C LYS A 495 8.27 -7.89 -18.08
N LEU A 496 8.13 -6.80 -17.32
CA LEU A 496 9.26 -6.22 -16.56
C LEU A 496 9.48 -6.90 -15.21
N GLU A 497 8.57 -7.79 -14.79
CA GLU A 497 8.63 -8.44 -13.48
C GLU A 497 8.80 -7.39 -12.35
N ASP A 498 9.54 -7.69 -11.29
CA ASP A 498 9.82 -6.77 -10.17
C ASP A 498 11.05 -5.87 -10.44
N SER A 499 11.54 -5.77 -11.69
CA SER A 499 12.80 -5.08 -12.01
C SER A 499 12.70 -3.55 -11.96
N MET A 500 13.07 -2.96 -10.82
CA MET A 500 13.29 -1.51 -10.73
C MET A 500 14.50 -1.11 -11.60
N GLU A 501 14.20 -0.54 -12.76
CA GLU A 501 15.15 -0.04 -13.75
C GLU A 501 14.73 1.36 -14.23
N PHE A 502 15.72 2.22 -14.50
CA PHE A 502 15.51 3.62 -14.87
C PHE A 502 16.11 3.93 -16.23
N VAL A 503 15.43 4.78 -17.00
CA VAL A 503 15.92 5.35 -18.26
C VAL A 503 15.90 6.88 -18.20
N PRO A 504 16.75 7.59 -18.97
CA PRO A 504 16.70 9.04 -19.06
C PRO A 504 15.32 9.52 -19.55
N LEU A 505 14.78 10.57 -18.95
CA LEU A 505 13.53 11.20 -19.39
C LEU A 505 13.83 12.14 -20.58
N ASP A 506 14.10 11.56 -21.75
CA ASP A 506 14.34 12.32 -22.98
C ASP A 506 13.01 12.70 -23.65
N THR A 507 12.69 14.00 -23.59
CA THR A 507 11.47 14.56 -24.18
C THR A 507 11.43 14.47 -25.71
N ASN A 508 12.57 14.32 -26.38
CA ASN A 508 12.62 14.13 -27.83
C ASN A 508 12.35 12.67 -28.20
N VAL A 509 12.92 11.70 -27.48
CA VAL A 509 12.55 10.28 -27.65
C VAL A 509 11.04 10.07 -27.45
N LEU A 510 10.42 10.74 -26.47
CA LEU A 510 8.97 10.69 -26.29
C LEU A 510 8.17 11.34 -27.45
N LYS A 511 8.69 12.40 -28.08
CA LYS A 511 8.10 12.99 -29.30
C LYS A 511 8.27 12.08 -30.51
N ASP A 512 9.43 11.44 -30.66
CA ASP A 512 9.74 10.54 -31.78
C ASP A 512 8.88 9.27 -31.71
N ILE A 513 8.69 8.72 -30.51
CA ILE A 513 7.72 7.63 -30.28
C ILE A 513 6.28 8.10 -30.58
N GLN A 514 5.90 9.32 -30.18
CA GLN A 514 4.58 9.88 -30.50
C GLN A 514 4.36 10.03 -32.01
N GLU A 515 5.39 10.49 -32.74
CA GLU A 515 5.33 10.71 -34.18
C GLU A 515 5.40 9.39 -34.95
N GLU A 516 6.18 8.39 -34.52
CA GLU A 516 6.13 7.04 -35.07
C GLU A 516 4.73 6.44 -34.92
N LEU A 517 4.15 6.48 -33.71
CA LEU A 517 2.78 6.00 -33.47
C LEU A 517 1.80 6.70 -34.42
N ARG A 518 1.90 8.04 -34.56
CA ARG A 518 1.05 8.82 -35.47
C ARG A 518 1.23 8.43 -36.94
N ILE A 519 2.47 8.25 -37.41
CA ILE A 519 2.80 7.88 -38.79
C ILE A 519 2.33 6.46 -39.10
N ASP A 520 2.65 5.47 -38.26
CA ASP A 520 2.29 4.08 -38.55
C ASP A 520 0.78 3.85 -38.44
N MET A 521 0.10 4.48 -37.47
CA MET A 521 -1.37 4.47 -37.41
C MET A 521 -1.97 5.09 -38.67
N SER A 522 -1.48 6.25 -39.13
CA SER A 522 -1.96 6.89 -40.36
C SER A 522 -1.71 6.01 -41.60
N ARG A 523 -0.56 5.36 -41.69
CA ARG A 523 -0.19 4.42 -42.75
C ARG A 523 -1.10 3.20 -42.77
N ARG A 524 -1.29 2.54 -41.62
CA ARG A 524 -2.18 1.38 -41.46
C ARG A 524 -3.63 1.73 -41.71
N LEU A 525 -4.11 2.90 -41.29
CA LEU A 525 -5.46 3.39 -41.57
C LEU A 525 -5.69 3.60 -43.07
N LYS A 526 -4.76 4.26 -43.78
CA LYS A 526 -4.83 4.45 -45.24
C LYS A 526 -4.81 3.13 -46.02
N ALA A 527 -4.05 2.13 -45.55
CA ALA A 527 -4.01 0.79 -46.15
C ALA A 527 -5.22 -0.10 -45.76
N HIS A 528 -5.97 0.25 -44.71
CA HIS A 528 -7.06 -0.58 -44.21
C HIS A 528 -8.35 -0.37 -45.01
N ASN A 529 -8.78 -1.40 -45.74
CA ASN A 529 -10.06 -1.40 -46.44
C ASN A 529 -11.25 -1.57 -45.47
N HIS A 530 -11.59 -0.48 -44.79
CA HIS A 530 -12.69 -0.42 -43.83
C HIS A 530 -14.05 -0.82 -44.44
N ARG A 531 -14.30 -0.49 -45.73
CA ARG A 531 -15.51 -0.91 -46.45
C ARG A 531 -15.61 -2.43 -46.56
N LYS A 532 -14.49 -3.14 -46.76
CA LYS A 532 -14.45 -4.61 -46.74
C LYS A 532 -14.72 -5.16 -45.34
N LEU A 533 -14.13 -4.58 -44.29
CA LEU A 533 -14.40 -4.97 -42.90
C LEU A 533 -15.88 -4.80 -42.54
N LYS A 534 -16.50 -3.69 -42.94
CA LYS A 534 -17.93 -3.42 -42.72
C LYS A 534 -18.83 -4.47 -43.38
N ILE A 535 -18.51 -4.86 -44.62
CA ILE A 535 -19.24 -5.93 -45.32
C ILE A 535 -19.04 -7.27 -44.60
N GLU A 536 -17.81 -7.61 -44.20
CA GLU A 536 -17.52 -8.80 -43.40
C GLU A 536 -18.35 -8.82 -42.09
N MET A 537 -18.27 -7.75 -41.29
CA MET A 537 -19.02 -7.66 -40.03
C MET A 537 -20.54 -7.72 -40.23
N SER A 538 -21.09 -7.16 -41.31
CA SER A 538 -22.53 -7.25 -41.63
C SER A 538 -23.01 -8.69 -41.94
N GLN A 539 -22.09 -9.63 -42.18
CA GLN A 539 -22.36 -11.04 -42.43
C GLN A 539 -22.04 -11.94 -41.21
N LEU A 540 -21.51 -11.36 -40.12
CA LEU A 540 -21.17 -12.08 -38.91
C LEU A 540 -22.31 -11.98 -37.88
N SER A 541 -22.58 -13.07 -37.17
CA SER A 541 -23.37 -13.01 -35.94
C SER A 541 -22.60 -12.20 -34.88
N TYR A 542 -23.32 -11.53 -33.98
CA TYR A 542 -22.70 -10.60 -33.02
C TYR A 542 -21.60 -11.27 -32.18
N GLN A 543 -21.78 -12.53 -31.79
CA GLN A 543 -20.75 -13.31 -31.10
C GLN A 543 -19.47 -13.46 -31.94
N LYS A 544 -19.56 -13.69 -33.25
CA LYS A 544 -18.37 -13.77 -34.14
C LYS A 544 -17.66 -12.42 -34.27
N ILE A 545 -18.36 -11.29 -34.12
CA ILE A 545 -17.73 -9.95 -34.05
C ILE A 545 -16.95 -9.81 -32.74
N ILE A 546 -17.54 -10.20 -31.61
CA ILE A 546 -16.88 -10.23 -30.29
C ILE A 546 -15.62 -11.12 -30.32
N GLU A 547 -15.70 -12.31 -30.93
CA GLU A 547 -14.54 -13.21 -31.10
C GLU A 547 -13.44 -12.65 -32.01
N LYS A 548 -13.71 -11.64 -32.86
CA LYS A 548 -12.65 -10.89 -33.56
C LYS A 548 -11.93 -9.93 -32.61
N PHE A 549 -12.66 -9.23 -31.73
CA PHE A 549 -12.07 -8.31 -30.74
C PHE A 549 -11.19 -9.03 -29.71
N LYS A 550 -11.66 -10.17 -29.17
CA LYS A 550 -10.88 -11.00 -28.22
C LYS A 550 -9.51 -11.43 -28.80
N LYS A 551 -9.38 -11.50 -30.13
CA LYS A 551 -8.15 -11.85 -30.85
C LYS A 551 -7.21 -10.67 -31.14
N ILE A 552 -7.57 -9.43 -30.80
CA ILE A 552 -6.64 -8.29 -30.84
C ILE A 552 -5.64 -8.39 -29.68
N THR A 553 -6.07 -8.90 -28.53
CA THR A 553 -5.27 -9.02 -27.30
C THR A 553 -5.24 -10.49 -26.82
N PRO A 554 -4.63 -11.41 -27.59
CA PRO A 554 -4.61 -12.82 -27.24
C PRO A 554 -3.70 -13.08 -26.03
N ILE A 555 -4.25 -13.72 -24.97
CA ILE A 555 -3.66 -14.84 -24.20
C ILE A 555 -4.60 -15.27 -23.05
N ASP A 556 -4.68 -16.58 -22.84
CA ASP A 556 -5.74 -17.34 -22.17
C ASP A 556 -5.80 -17.27 -20.62
N CYS A 557 -5.02 -16.42 -19.94
CA CYS A 557 -4.74 -16.61 -18.51
C CYS A 557 -5.93 -16.47 -17.54
N TYR A 558 -7.07 -15.86 -17.92
CA TYR A 558 -8.23 -15.66 -17.00
C TYR A 558 -9.58 -15.62 -17.74
N PRO A 559 -10.46 -16.65 -17.59
CA PRO A 559 -11.75 -16.72 -18.29
C PRO A 559 -12.64 -15.48 -18.08
N ASN A 560 -12.76 -15.01 -16.84
CA ASN A 560 -13.67 -13.94 -16.41
C ASN A 560 -13.41 -12.57 -17.08
N ARG A 561 -12.29 -12.41 -17.82
CA ARG A 561 -11.99 -11.17 -18.56
C ARG A 561 -12.60 -11.15 -19.97
N HIS A 562 -12.89 -12.29 -20.58
CA HIS A 562 -13.45 -12.35 -21.93
C HIS A 562 -14.91 -11.87 -21.99
N ASP A 563 -15.74 -12.24 -21.01
CA ASP A 563 -17.12 -11.76 -20.84
C ASP A 563 -17.21 -10.24 -20.69
N ARG A 564 -16.10 -9.63 -20.25
CA ARG A 564 -15.97 -8.24 -19.88
C ARG A 564 -15.58 -7.34 -21.07
N ILE A 565 -14.62 -7.76 -21.90
CA ILE A 565 -14.43 -7.18 -23.25
C ILE A 565 -15.71 -7.32 -24.08
N GLU A 566 -16.34 -8.49 -24.00
CA GLU A 566 -17.63 -8.77 -24.61
C GLU A 566 -18.75 -7.85 -24.10
N THR A 567 -18.75 -7.48 -22.82
CA THR A 567 -19.71 -6.52 -22.22
C THR A 567 -19.52 -5.10 -22.75
N LEU A 568 -18.28 -4.61 -22.91
CA LEU A 568 -17.99 -3.30 -23.51
C LEU A 568 -18.52 -3.23 -24.95
N ILE A 569 -18.19 -4.24 -25.76
CA ILE A 569 -18.65 -4.37 -27.14
C ILE A 569 -20.18 -4.43 -27.19
N LYS A 570 -20.80 -5.17 -26.24
CA LYS A 570 -22.26 -5.24 -26.08
C LYS A 570 -22.88 -3.90 -25.64
N HIS A 571 -22.17 -3.03 -24.91
CA HIS A 571 -22.64 -1.69 -24.55
C HIS A 571 -22.54 -0.72 -25.74
N TYR A 572 -21.36 -0.60 -26.32
CA TYR A 572 -21.07 0.28 -27.46
C TYR A 572 -21.92 -0.05 -28.69
N GLY A 573 -22.17 -1.34 -28.97
CA GLY A 573 -23.10 -1.72 -30.04
C GLY A 573 -24.59 -1.44 -29.74
N ARG A 574 -24.98 -1.14 -28.49
CA ARG A 574 -26.37 -0.83 -28.11
C ARG A 574 -26.70 0.67 -28.19
N THR A 575 -25.72 1.56 -28.20
CA THR A 575 -25.94 3.01 -28.41
C THR A 575 -26.28 3.37 -29.85
N ALA A 576 -25.95 2.48 -30.79
CA ALA A 576 -26.24 2.61 -32.21
C ALA A 576 -27.74 2.74 -32.52
N LYS A 577 -28.11 3.70 -33.39
CA LYS A 577 -29.50 3.99 -33.77
C LYS A 577 -30.22 2.87 -34.53
N ASN A 578 -29.48 1.95 -35.16
CA ASN A 578 -29.97 0.80 -35.92
C ASN A 578 -28.80 -0.15 -36.25
N GLU A 579 -29.09 -1.33 -36.81
CA GLU A 579 -28.06 -2.34 -37.14
C GLU A 579 -26.96 -1.81 -38.09
N ARG A 580 -27.32 -0.99 -39.07
CA ARG A 580 -26.36 -0.43 -40.03
C ARG A 580 -25.41 0.58 -39.37
N ALA A 581 -25.89 1.30 -38.36
CA ALA A 581 -25.05 2.15 -37.50
C ALA A 581 -24.18 1.29 -36.55
N ARG A 582 -24.74 0.24 -35.94
CA ARG A 582 -24.01 -0.69 -35.05
C ARG A 582 -22.81 -1.30 -35.74
N ILE A 583 -22.98 -1.80 -36.96
CA ILE A 583 -21.90 -2.40 -37.74
C ILE A 583 -20.83 -1.35 -38.14
N GLU A 584 -21.19 -0.09 -38.37
CA GLU A 584 -20.23 1.01 -38.61
C GLU A 584 -19.42 1.34 -37.35
N GLU A 585 -20.12 1.58 -36.24
CA GLU A 585 -19.54 1.93 -34.94
C GLU A 585 -18.58 0.83 -34.48
N LEU A 586 -19.00 -0.44 -34.53
CA LEU A 586 -18.16 -1.60 -34.18
C LEU A 586 -17.00 -1.83 -35.16
N SER A 587 -17.21 -1.62 -36.46
CA SER A 587 -16.11 -1.70 -37.45
C SER A 587 -15.06 -0.63 -37.17
N THR A 588 -15.48 0.56 -36.74
CA THR A 588 -14.61 1.71 -36.45
C THR A 588 -13.79 1.45 -35.19
N LEU A 589 -14.46 1.06 -34.10
CA LEU A 589 -13.81 0.67 -32.85
C LEU A 589 -12.82 -0.49 -33.08
N TYR A 590 -13.19 -1.51 -33.87
CA TYR A 590 -12.29 -2.62 -34.22
C TYR A 590 -11.07 -2.16 -35.02
N THR A 591 -11.29 -1.30 -36.03
CA THR A 591 -10.22 -0.75 -36.88
C THR A 591 -9.20 0.03 -36.03
N ALA A 592 -9.67 0.96 -35.21
CA ALA A 592 -8.82 1.80 -34.36
C ALA A 592 -8.06 0.96 -33.34
N THR A 593 -8.76 0.10 -32.59
CA THR A 593 -8.16 -0.73 -31.53
C THR A 593 -7.10 -1.67 -32.07
N ARG A 594 -7.39 -2.40 -33.15
CA ARG A 594 -6.43 -3.34 -33.77
C ARG A 594 -5.17 -2.61 -34.27
N ILE A 595 -5.35 -1.50 -34.98
CA ILE A 595 -4.22 -0.72 -35.53
C ILE A 595 -3.38 -0.14 -34.39
N THR A 596 -4.01 0.35 -33.32
CA THR A 596 -3.29 0.94 -32.18
C THR A 596 -2.47 -0.09 -31.42
N VAL A 597 -3.04 -1.27 -31.16
CA VAL A 597 -2.32 -2.39 -30.55
C VAL A 597 -1.16 -2.84 -31.43
N GLU A 598 -1.38 -3.01 -32.74
CA GLU A 598 -0.29 -3.34 -33.69
C GLU A 598 0.81 -2.28 -33.71
N CYS A 599 0.49 -0.99 -33.61
CA CYS A 599 1.49 0.09 -33.57
C CYS A 599 2.29 0.10 -32.26
N LEU A 600 1.62 -0.08 -31.12
CA LEU A 600 2.27 -0.17 -29.80
C LEU A 600 3.22 -1.38 -29.72
N GLN A 601 2.84 -2.52 -30.32
CA GLN A 601 3.72 -3.69 -30.41
C GLN A 601 4.99 -3.37 -31.20
N ASN A 602 4.91 -2.74 -32.38
CA ASN A 602 6.11 -2.39 -33.15
C ASN A 602 7.03 -1.42 -32.36
N VAL A 603 6.46 -0.46 -31.63
CA VAL A 603 7.23 0.50 -30.82
C VAL A 603 7.96 -0.21 -29.67
N ILE A 604 7.27 -1.11 -28.95
CA ILE A 604 7.86 -1.90 -27.86
C ILE A 604 8.96 -2.84 -28.39
N GLU A 605 8.75 -3.43 -29.57
CA GLU A 605 9.73 -4.32 -30.23
C GLU A 605 10.93 -3.57 -30.84
N LYS A 606 10.75 -2.30 -31.22
CA LYS A 606 11.82 -1.40 -31.71
C LYS A 606 12.67 -0.77 -30.62
N HIS A 607 12.09 -0.58 -29.43
CA HIS A 607 12.73 0.09 -28.30
C HIS A 607 12.93 -0.87 -27.10
N PRO A 608 13.62 -2.01 -27.28
CA PRO A 608 13.87 -2.95 -26.20
C PRO A 608 14.67 -2.32 -25.04
N GLU A 609 15.50 -1.31 -25.31
CA GLU A 609 16.24 -0.55 -24.30
C GLU A 609 15.33 0.22 -23.33
N LEU A 610 14.11 0.57 -23.77
CA LEU A 610 13.10 1.24 -22.97
C LEU A 610 12.13 0.25 -22.30
N PHE A 611 11.69 -0.79 -23.04
CA PHE A 611 10.54 -1.61 -22.65
C PHE A 611 10.85 -3.05 -22.22
N LEU A 612 12.11 -3.50 -22.27
CA LEU A 612 12.57 -4.80 -21.74
C LEU A 612 13.61 -4.62 -20.62
N PRO A 613 13.82 -5.63 -19.74
CA PRO A 613 14.86 -5.56 -18.70
C PRO A 613 16.28 -5.48 -19.28
N ASP A 614 17.04 -4.46 -18.84
CA ASP A 614 18.40 -4.12 -19.28
C ASP A 614 19.00 -3.08 -18.29
N ARG A 615 19.30 -3.54 -17.06
CA ARG A 615 19.81 -2.72 -15.94
C ARG A 615 21.13 -2.03 -16.29
N LYS A 616 21.07 -0.69 -16.40
CA LYS A 616 22.20 0.22 -16.68
C LYS A 616 22.44 1.28 -15.60
N THR A 617 21.53 1.38 -14.64
CA THR A 617 21.50 2.41 -13.59
C THR A 617 21.54 1.79 -12.20
N VAL A 618 22.28 2.41 -11.29
CA VAL A 618 22.33 2.08 -9.85
C VAL A 618 21.59 3.16 -9.07
N ARG A 619 20.92 2.79 -7.98
CA ARG A 619 20.31 3.76 -7.06
C ARG A 619 21.31 4.25 -6.02
N LEU A 620 21.42 5.57 -5.94
CA LEU A 620 22.16 6.32 -4.94
C LEU A 620 21.22 6.73 -3.82
N PHE A 621 21.61 6.41 -2.60
CA PHE A 621 20.91 6.71 -1.38
C PHE A 621 21.72 7.74 -0.59
N GLU A 622 21.03 8.70 0.01
CA GLU A 622 21.62 9.82 0.74
C GLU A 622 20.98 9.86 2.14
N ASP A 623 21.81 9.78 3.19
CA ASP A 623 21.34 9.80 4.57
C ASP A 623 22.20 10.72 5.45
N GLY A 624 21.78 11.98 5.56
CA GLY A 624 22.60 13.02 6.18
C GLY A 624 23.82 13.31 5.34
N ASP A 625 25.01 13.08 5.91
CA ASP A 625 26.30 13.32 5.26
C ASP A 625 26.79 12.12 4.41
N GLU A 626 26.12 10.97 4.49
CA GLU A 626 26.55 9.70 3.86
C GLU A 626 25.89 9.47 2.48
N GLN A 627 26.69 9.06 1.49
CA GLN A 627 26.27 8.72 0.13
C GLN A 627 26.70 7.30 -0.25
N PHE A 628 25.73 6.42 -0.52
CA PHE A 628 25.98 4.98 -0.73
C PHE A 628 24.96 4.33 -1.68
N VAL A 629 25.30 3.16 -2.20
CA VAL A 629 24.49 2.42 -3.19
C VAL A 629 24.30 0.96 -2.78
N MET A 630 23.28 0.28 -3.32
CA MET A 630 23.14 -1.17 -3.15
C MET A 630 24.25 -1.92 -3.90
N ARG A 631 25.01 -2.77 -3.20
CA ARG A 631 26.15 -3.51 -3.75
C ARG A 631 25.73 -4.47 -4.87
N SER A 632 24.57 -5.10 -4.74
CA SER A 632 23.98 -5.98 -5.76
C SER A 632 23.80 -5.28 -7.11
N GLU A 633 23.19 -4.08 -7.13
CA GLU A 633 22.96 -3.31 -8.36
C GLU A 633 24.26 -2.94 -9.09
N VAL A 634 25.34 -2.69 -8.33
CA VAL A 634 26.69 -2.45 -8.88
C VAL A 634 27.29 -3.74 -9.48
N LEU A 635 27.15 -4.88 -8.78
CA LEU A 635 27.67 -6.16 -9.24
C LEU A 635 26.94 -6.71 -10.48
N ASP A 636 25.63 -6.43 -10.60
CA ASP A 636 24.81 -6.74 -11.79
C ASP A 636 25.38 -6.07 -13.04
N ILE A 637 25.60 -4.75 -12.97
CA ILE A 637 26.12 -3.94 -14.09
C ILE A 637 27.55 -4.33 -14.44
N LEU A 638 28.38 -4.65 -13.44
CA LEU A 638 29.74 -5.17 -13.65
C LEU A 638 29.75 -6.64 -14.12
N ARG A 639 28.59 -7.31 -14.20
CA ARG A 639 28.41 -8.71 -14.61
C ARG A 639 29.25 -9.72 -13.80
N THR A 640 29.59 -9.33 -12.58
CA THR A 640 30.40 -10.10 -11.64
C THR A 640 29.50 -10.95 -10.73
N LYS A 641 29.76 -12.26 -10.64
CA LYS A 641 29.05 -13.13 -9.69
C LYS A 641 29.37 -12.73 -8.24
N GLY A 642 28.44 -12.04 -7.59
CA GLY A 642 28.47 -11.84 -6.15
C GLY A 642 28.13 -13.11 -5.36
N THR A 643 28.48 -13.11 -4.08
CA THR A 643 27.82 -13.98 -3.09
C THR A 643 26.39 -13.48 -2.87
N PRO A 644 25.36 -14.36 -2.81
CA PRO A 644 23.98 -13.92 -2.69
C PRO A 644 23.69 -13.33 -1.29
N GLU A 645 23.09 -12.14 -1.27
CA GLU A 645 22.95 -11.28 -0.08
C GLU A 645 21.60 -11.47 0.65
N HIS A 646 21.30 -12.73 1.03
CA HIS A 646 19.98 -13.15 1.55
C HIS A 646 19.51 -12.54 2.89
N ILE A 647 20.34 -11.73 3.58
CA ILE A 647 20.03 -11.25 4.95
C ILE A 647 19.99 -9.71 5.03
N TYR A 648 20.92 -9.07 4.36
CA TYR A 648 20.99 -7.63 4.19
C TYR A 648 21.63 -7.36 2.85
N LEU A 649 21.13 -6.38 2.11
CA LEU A 649 21.88 -5.84 0.99
C LEU A 649 23.01 -5.01 1.56
N SER A 650 24.24 -5.45 1.29
CA SER A 650 25.43 -4.67 1.55
C SER A 650 25.35 -3.39 0.72
N THR A 651 26.00 -2.34 1.19
CA THR A 651 26.22 -1.16 0.39
C THR A 651 27.67 -1.03 -0.03
N MET A 652 27.94 0.01 -0.81
CA MET A 652 29.26 0.56 -1.07
C MET A 652 29.12 2.08 -0.98
N LYS A 653 30.10 2.76 -0.39
CA LYS A 653 30.14 4.23 -0.46
C LYS A 653 30.36 4.67 -1.90
N LEU A 654 29.82 5.82 -2.27
CA LEU A 654 29.98 6.38 -3.62
C LEU A 654 31.45 6.67 -3.96
N SER A 655 32.27 7.02 -2.96
CA SER A 655 33.73 7.14 -3.04
C SER A 655 34.40 5.90 -3.63
N ASP A 656 33.97 4.72 -3.19
CA ASP A 656 34.67 3.44 -3.42
C ASP A 656 34.35 2.84 -4.80
N ILE A 657 33.43 3.48 -5.52
CA ILE A 657 32.98 3.13 -6.88
C ILE A 657 33.37 4.23 -7.89
N SER A 658 33.85 5.38 -7.40
CA SER A 658 34.23 6.52 -8.23
C SER A 658 35.24 6.14 -9.33
N GLY A 659 35.09 6.73 -10.51
CA GLY A 659 35.87 6.39 -11.71
C GLY A 659 35.34 5.22 -12.55
N LYS A 660 34.29 4.51 -12.12
CA LYS A 660 33.58 3.53 -12.99
C LYS A 660 32.49 4.23 -13.81
N ASN A 661 32.31 3.79 -15.06
CA ASN A 661 31.26 4.30 -15.96
C ASN A 661 29.88 3.71 -15.60
N ILE A 662 29.31 4.18 -14.49
CA ILE A 662 28.02 3.74 -13.92
C ILE A 662 27.15 4.98 -13.71
N GLU A 663 25.87 4.91 -14.12
CA GLU A 663 24.90 5.98 -13.94
C GLU A 663 24.18 5.83 -12.58
N PHE A 664 24.16 6.90 -11.79
CA PHE A 664 23.68 6.89 -10.40
C PHE A 664 22.42 7.76 -10.23
N ILE A 665 21.31 7.12 -9.91
CA ILE A 665 19.99 7.74 -9.75
C ILE A 665 19.72 7.97 -8.26
N ARG A 666 19.59 9.23 -7.84
CA ARG A 666 19.22 9.58 -6.47
C ARG A 666 17.82 9.05 -6.18
N TYR A 667 17.73 8.13 -5.24
CA TYR A 667 16.50 7.49 -4.80
C TYR A 667 16.23 7.87 -3.35
N PRO A 668 15.09 8.52 -3.04
CA PRO A 668 14.87 9.13 -1.74
C PRO A 668 14.62 8.09 -0.64
N ILE A 669 15.39 8.18 0.45
CA ILE A 669 15.10 7.45 1.70
C ILE A 669 14.03 8.24 2.47
N HIS A 670 12.77 7.99 2.14
CA HIS A 670 11.66 8.61 2.86
C HIS A 670 11.52 8.02 4.28
N ARG A 671 11.05 8.85 5.22
CA ARG A 671 10.77 8.45 6.61
C ARG A 671 9.49 9.11 7.11
N ALA A 672 8.58 8.30 7.65
CA ALA A 672 7.56 8.81 8.55
C ALA A 672 8.21 9.13 9.91
N LYS A 673 7.60 9.99 10.74
CA LYS A 673 8.24 10.46 12.00
C LYS A 673 8.70 9.32 12.94
N HIS A 674 8.11 8.12 12.83
CA HIS A 674 8.41 6.96 13.70
C HIS A 674 8.62 5.65 12.94
N CYS A 675 8.78 5.67 11.61
CA CYS A 675 8.99 4.47 10.80
C CYS A 675 9.71 4.81 9.49
N ALA A 676 10.67 3.99 9.07
CA ALA A 676 11.27 4.10 7.74
C ALA A 676 10.23 3.75 6.65
N VAL A 677 10.28 4.45 5.52
CA VAL A 677 9.42 4.18 4.35
C VAL A 677 10.10 3.12 3.46
N PRO A 678 9.32 2.23 2.84
CA PRO A 678 9.82 1.24 1.90
C PRO A 678 10.67 1.77 0.75
N ILE A 679 11.74 1.03 0.42
CA ILE A 679 12.49 1.16 -0.84
C ILE A 679 12.47 -0.21 -1.54
N PRO A 680 11.96 -0.34 -2.79
CA PRO A 680 11.97 -1.61 -3.52
C PRO A 680 13.40 -2.06 -3.85
N GLY A 681 13.60 -3.28 -4.30
CA GLY A 681 14.91 -3.87 -4.58
C GLY A 681 14.81 -5.17 -5.38
N PRO A 682 15.90 -5.95 -5.51
CA PRO A 682 16.00 -7.09 -6.43
C PRO A 682 14.95 -8.20 -6.26
N SER A 683 14.28 -8.24 -5.12
CA SER A 683 13.43 -9.35 -4.66
C SER A 683 12.39 -8.91 -3.62
N GLY A 684 12.09 -7.61 -3.54
CA GLY A 684 11.17 -7.06 -2.56
C GLY A 684 11.50 -5.63 -2.15
N PHE A 685 11.50 -5.35 -0.85
CA PHE A 685 11.83 -4.01 -0.34
C PHE A 685 12.65 -4.07 0.96
N TYR A 686 13.30 -2.96 1.22
CA TYR A 686 14.46 -2.82 2.09
C TYR A 686 14.37 -1.52 2.90
N VAL A 687 15.00 -1.50 4.08
CA VAL A 687 15.17 -0.31 4.93
C VAL A 687 16.52 -0.37 5.68
N LEU A 688 17.03 0.77 6.14
CA LEU A 688 18.34 0.84 6.79
C LEU A 688 18.38 0.17 8.17
N ALA A 689 19.53 -0.41 8.49
CA ALA A 689 19.76 -1.12 9.75
C ALA A 689 19.72 -0.20 10.99
N VAL A 690 20.16 1.05 10.86
CA VAL A 690 20.02 2.09 11.91
C VAL A 690 18.57 2.49 12.16
N ASP A 691 17.74 2.59 11.11
CA ASP A 691 16.30 2.84 11.27
C ASP A 691 15.62 1.67 11.98
N SER A 692 15.95 0.43 11.58
CA SER A 692 15.51 -0.79 12.27
C SER A 692 15.84 -0.77 13.76
N LEU A 693 17.08 -0.45 14.14
CA LEU A 693 17.48 -0.42 15.55
C LEU A 693 16.71 0.63 16.35
N LEU A 694 16.61 1.85 15.83
CA LEU A 694 15.96 2.94 16.56
C LEU A 694 14.44 2.74 16.65
N GLU A 695 13.80 2.12 15.65
CA GLU A 695 12.43 1.61 15.77
C GLU A 695 12.29 0.52 16.84
N THR A 696 13.22 -0.44 16.90
CA THR A 696 13.23 -1.52 17.91
C THR A 696 13.35 -0.96 19.33
N LEU A 697 14.32 -0.08 19.58
CA LEU A 697 14.49 0.51 20.90
C LEU A 697 13.34 1.46 21.26
N LYS A 698 12.81 2.23 20.29
CA LYS A 698 11.58 3.00 20.43
C LYS A 698 10.37 2.12 20.77
N MET A 699 10.30 0.87 20.30
CA MET A 699 9.27 -0.08 20.69
C MET A 699 9.50 -0.65 22.11
N MET A 700 10.75 -0.97 22.47
CA MET A 700 11.09 -1.46 23.82
C MET A 700 10.88 -0.39 24.92
N ILE A 701 11.03 0.88 24.56
CA ILE A 701 10.60 2.01 25.39
C ILE A 701 9.08 2.24 25.24
N PHE A 702 8.57 2.69 24.09
CA PHE A 702 7.22 3.24 23.98
C PHE A 702 6.08 2.23 23.75
N GLY A 703 6.37 0.96 23.51
CA GLY A 703 5.38 -0.12 23.43
C GLY A 703 5.51 -1.18 24.52
N LEU A 704 6.70 -1.31 25.13
CA LEU A 704 6.99 -2.28 26.19
C LEU A 704 7.43 -1.65 27.52
N LYS A 705 7.72 -0.34 27.62
CA LYS A 705 8.42 0.35 28.74
C LYS A 705 9.20 -0.60 29.63
N LEU A 706 10.14 -1.30 29.02
CA LEU A 706 10.76 -2.47 29.61
C LEU A 706 11.52 -2.14 30.92
N PHE A 707 11.85 -0.87 31.06
CA PHE A 707 12.68 -0.28 32.11
C PHE A 707 11.89 0.39 33.25
N GLN A 708 10.56 0.33 33.28
CA GLN A 708 9.76 0.99 34.34
C GLN A 708 9.35 0.08 35.50
N LYS A 709 9.37 0.67 36.71
CA LYS A 709 9.08 0.01 37.99
C LYS A 709 7.65 -0.48 38.14
N ARG A 710 7.50 -1.61 38.83
CA ARG A 710 6.27 -2.41 38.88
C ARG A 710 5.89 -2.82 40.29
N GLY A 711 4.59 -3.03 40.50
CA GLY A 711 4.09 -3.66 41.73
C GLY A 711 4.66 -5.08 41.88
N ASN A 712 5.26 -5.34 43.06
CA ASN A 712 5.77 -6.63 43.52
C ASN A 712 6.87 -7.28 42.65
N TRP A 713 7.79 -6.49 42.08
CA TRP A 713 8.99 -7.02 41.39
C TRP A 713 10.31 -6.68 42.09
N ASP A 714 11.30 -7.56 41.92
CA ASP A 714 12.69 -7.37 42.37
C ASP A 714 13.46 -6.63 41.25
N VAL A 715 13.69 -5.32 41.46
CA VAL A 715 14.27 -4.42 40.44
C VAL A 715 15.67 -4.87 40.04
N ASP A 716 16.51 -5.27 41.00
CA ASP A 716 17.92 -5.58 40.74
C ASP A 716 18.08 -6.94 40.05
N ARG A 717 17.33 -7.95 40.49
CA ARG A 717 17.26 -9.23 39.78
C ARG A 717 16.75 -9.05 38.35
N TRP A 718 15.71 -8.22 38.17
CA TRP A 718 15.19 -7.92 36.84
C TRP A 718 16.23 -7.18 35.97
N ARG A 719 16.88 -6.16 36.51
CA ARG A 719 17.88 -5.32 35.83
C ARG A 719 19.05 -6.14 35.28
N ILE A 720 19.55 -7.10 36.06
CA ILE A 720 20.62 -8.02 35.64
C ILE A 720 20.11 -8.96 34.55
N GLN A 721 19.04 -9.72 34.81
CA GLN A 721 18.47 -10.69 33.87
C GLN A 721 18.07 -10.05 32.52
N LEU A 722 17.59 -8.80 32.55
CA LEU A 722 17.23 -8.04 31.37
C LEU A 722 18.45 -7.70 30.50
N MET A 723 19.53 -7.19 31.10
CA MET A 723 20.73 -6.77 30.34
C MET A 723 21.50 -7.97 29.79
N ASP A 724 21.62 -9.04 30.58
CA ASP A 724 22.25 -10.30 30.18
C ASP A 724 21.49 -10.99 29.02
N ALA A 725 20.15 -10.86 28.98
CA ALA A 725 19.33 -11.36 27.87
C ALA A 725 19.36 -10.45 26.63
N MET A 726 19.34 -9.12 26.82
CA MET A 726 19.34 -8.17 25.70
C MET A 726 20.67 -8.18 24.93
N GLY A 727 21.81 -8.16 25.63
CA GLY A 727 23.13 -7.99 25.00
C GLY A 727 23.42 -8.98 23.86
N PRO A 728 23.40 -10.31 24.08
CA PRO A 728 23.66 -11.31 23.06
C PRO A 728 22.67 -11.26 21.88
N MET A 729 21.40 -10.97 22.16
CA MET A 729 20.33 -10.88 21.17
C MET A 729 20.56 -9.70 20.21
N PHE A 730 20.86 -8.52 20.76
CA PHE A 730 21.22 -7.34 19.95
C PHE A 730 22.46 -7.59 19.09
N ASN A 731 23.51 -8.20 19.65
CA ASN A 731 24.76 -8.50 18.92
C ASN A 731 24.55 -9.47 17.75
N THR A 732 23.57 -10.37 17.84
CA THR A 732 23.27 -11.38 16.80
C THR A 732 22.57 -10.76 15.59
N VAL A 733 21.83 -9.67 15.78
CA VAL A 733 21.09 -8.95 14.72
C VAL A 733 21.91 -7.77 14.18
N TYR A 734 22.34 -6.91 15.08
CA TYR A 734 22.93 -5.61 14.80
C TYR A 734 24.45 -5.73 14.90
N LYS A 735 25.03 -6.32 13.85
CA LYS A 735 26.46 -6.66 13.75
C LYS A 735 27.34 -5.40 13.84
N LYS A 736 28.04 -5.22 14.96
CA LYS A 736 29.02 -4.14 15.13
C LYS A 736 30.22 -4.25 14.17
N GLU A 737 30.39 -5.41 13.53
CA GLU A 737 31.46 -5.69 12.56
C GLU A 737 31.22 -5.00 11.21
N GLU A 738 29.95 -4.69 10.87
CA GLU A 738 29.57 -4.01 9.62
C GLU A 738 29.77 -2.50 9.77
N LYS A 739 30.75 -1.95 9.04
CA LYS A 739 31.21 -0.55 9.16
C LYS A 739 30.43 0.46 8.30
N ASP A 740 29.71 -0.01 7.29
CA ASP A 740 29.00 0.83 6.32
C ASP A 740 27.48 0.71 6.50
N PRO A 741 26.69 1.79 6.28
CA PRO A 741 25.24 1.75 6.39
C PRO A 741 24.64 0.67 5.47
N TYR A 742 23.99 -0.35 6.02
CA TYR A 742 23.43 -1.45 5.23
C TYR A 742 21.90 -1.53 5.30
N PHE A 743 21.30 -2.13 4.27
CA PHE A 743 19.86 -2.34 4.20
C PHE A 743 19.50 -3.73 4.70
N PHE A 744 18.71 -3.82 5.77
CA PHE A 744 17.98 -5.05 6.02
C PHE A 744 16.89 -5.21 4.95
N HIS A 745 16.68 -6.45 4.51
CA HIS A 745 15.40 -6.81 3.91
C HIS A 745 14.29 -6.54 4.94
N HIS A 746 13.11 -6.04 4.55
CA HIS A 746 12.18 -5.57 5.57
C HIS A 746 11.61 -6.68 6.46
N GLU A 747 11.41 -7.90 5.94
CA GLU A 747 11.05 -9.02 6.83
C GLU A 747 12.23 -9.46 7.72
N ILE A 748 13.43 -8.95 7.43
CA ILE A 748 14.58 -9.09 8.29
C ILE A 748 14.62 -8.00 9.38
N VAL A 749 13.98 -6.85 9.18
CA VAL A 749 13.66 -5.91 10.28
C VAL A 749 12.63 -6.48 11.22
N ASN A 750 11.45 -6.89 10.74
CA ASN A 750 10.36 -6.99 11.71
C ASN A 750 10.35 -8.27 12.53
N VAL A 751 11.06 -9.35 12.18
CA VAL A 751 11.22 -10.43 13.18
C VAL A 751 12.18 -9.97 14.27
N CYS A 752 13.17 -9.13 13.96
CA CYS A 752 14.02 -8.56 15.01
C CYS A 752 13.17 -7.71 15.93
N ARG A 753 12.47 -6.69 15.39
CA ARG A 753 11.52 -5.88 16.17
C ARG A 753 10.53 -6.73 16.95
N GLN A 754 10.04 -7.79 16.33
CA GLN A 754 9.09 -8.68 16.96
C GLN A 754 9.78 -9.48 18.08
N GLN A 755 10.84 -10.27 17.89
CA GLN A 755 11.43 -11.18 18.92
C GLN A 755 11.71 -10.56 20.30
N PHE A 756 11.93 -9.24 20.37
CA PHE A 756 11.97 -8.52 21.65
C PHE A 756 10.61 -8.50 22.41
N LEU A 757 9.47 -8.55 21.73
CA LEU A 757 8.10 -8.67 22.24
C LEU A 757 7.80 -10.02 22.92
N GLU A 758 8.24 -11.17 22.42
CA GLU A 758 7.99 -12.46 23.08
C GLU A 758 8.99 -12.66 24.23
N CYS A 759 10.26 -12.30 24.03
CA CYS A 759 11.26 -12.33 25.10
C CYS A 759 10.92 -11.38 26.27
N PHE A 760 10.38 -10.19 26.00
CA PHE A 760 10.20 -9.15 27.03
C PHE A 760 8.75 -8.70 27.25
N GLY A 761 7.82 -8.96 26.35
CA GLY A 761 6.38 -8.60 26.47
C GLY A 761 5.58 -9.45 27.44
N ASN A 762 6.13 -10.57 27.94
CA ASN A 762 5.65 -11.17 29.18
C ASN A 762 5.71 -10.17 30.36
N THR A 763 6.57 -9.14 30.27
CA THR A 763 6.53 -7.95 31.15
C THR A 763 5.55 -6.86 30.68
N LEU A 764 4.39 -7.21 30.16
CA LEU A 764 3.26 -6.28 30.03
C LEU A 764 2.33 -6.33 31.24
N ASN A 765 2.17 -7.49 31.90
CA ASN A 765 1.09 -7.76 32.88
C ASN A 765 1.19 -7.07 34.27
N LEU A 766 2.16 -6.21 34.56
CA LEU A 766 2.29 -5.53 35.87
C LEU A 766 2.11 -4.01 35.75
N PRO A 767 1.41 -3.36 36.69
CA PRO A 767 1.17 -1.92 36.63
C PRO A 767 2.49 -1.15 36.72
N THR A 768 2.69 -0.29 35.73
CA THR A 768 3.75 0.72 35.59
C THR A 768 3.12 2.12 35.80
N ALA A 769 3.68 3.24 35.33
CA ALA A 769 3.04 4.57 35.45
C ALA A 769 2.93 5.30 34.11
N ASP A 770 1.90 6.13 33.92
CA ASP A 770 1.66 6.88 32.68
C ASP A 770 2.52 8.15 32.65
N ILE A 771 3.09 8.53 31.50
CA ILE A 771 3.71 9.86 31.38
C ILE A 771 2.59 10.90 31.34
N ARG A 772 2.69 11.89 32.22
CA ARG A 772 1.71 12.97 32.39
C ARG A 772 1.87 13.99 31.27
N SER A 773 0.74 14.56 30.81
CA SER A 773 0.76 15.52 29.71
C SER A 773 1.23 16.91 30.16
N VAL A 774 2.04 17.56 29.32
CA VAL A 774 2.67 18.85 29.58
C VAL A 774 1.62 19.97 29.57
N GLN A 775 1.75 20.91 30.50
CA GLN A 775 0.85 22.06 30.65
C GLN A 775 1.15 23.15 29.60
N PRO A 776 0.23 24.11 29.33
CA PRO A 776 0.38 25.07 28.22
C PRO A 776 1.65 25.94 28.24
N GLN A 777 2.23 26.19 29.42
CA GLN A 777 3.51 26.89 29.59
C GLN A 777 4.74 26.07 29.17
N GLY A 778 4.59 24.77 28.93
CA GLY A 778 5.66 23.81 28.64
C GLY A 778 6.15 23.07 29.89
N PHE A 779 7.29 22.37 29.75
CA PHE A 779 7.96 21.67 30.85
C PHE A 779 9.41 22.13 31.01
N THR A 780 9.89 22.19 32.25
CA THR A 780 11.27 22.51 32.62
C THR A 780 12.14 21.25 32.71
N LEU A 781 13.46 21.44 32.85
CA LEU A 781 14.39 20.35 33.18
C LEU A 781 14.00 19.63 34.49
N GLU A 782 13.42 20.33 35.46
CA GLU A 782 13.02 19.71 36.73
C GLU A 782 11.73 18.88 36.58
N ASP A 783 10.76 19.36 35.79
CA ASP A 783 9.57 18.58 35.43
C ASP A 783 9.95 17.26 34.74
N LEU A 784 10.97 17.26 33.87
CA LEU A 784 11.51 16.05 33.24
C LEU A 784 12.05 15.05 34.28
N LYS A 785 12.81 15.51 35.29
CA LYS A 785 13.32 14.62 36.36
C LYS A 785 12.19 14.08 37.23
N ILE A 786 11.23 14.94 37.59
CA ILE A 786 10.04 14.59 38.35
C ILE A 786 9.20 13.54 37.59
N GLU A 787 9.15 13.64 36.26
CA GLU A 787 8.48 12.66 35.42
C GLU A 787 9.26 11.32 35.36
N LEU A 788 10.57 11.34 35.07
CA LEU A 788 11.39 10.11 35.09
C LEU A 788 11.33 9.37 36.44
N THR A 789 11.18 10.12 37.54
CA THR A 789 10.98 9.57 38.89
C THR A 789 9.56 9.03 39.11
N HIS A 790 8.52 9.75 38.67
CA HIS A 790 7.12 9.27 38.70
C HIS A 790 6.94 7.92 37.97
N LEU A 791 7.69 7.78 36.88
CA LEU A 791 7.77 6.62 36.03
C LEU A 791 8.61 5.46 36.60
N GLY A 792 9.31 5.67 37.73
CA GLY A 792 10.21 4.69 38.32
C GLY A 792 11.36 4.28 37.39
N LEU A 793 11.75 5.13 36.44
CA LEU A 793 12.91 4.90 35.58
C LEU A 793 14.22 5.09 36.35
N THR A 794 14.21 5.94 37.38
CA THR A 794 15.32 6.14 38.32
C THR A 794 15.70 4.89 39.11
N ASP A 795 14.75 3.96 39.31
CA ASP A 795 15.03 2.68 39.97
C ASP A 795 15.76 1.69 39.05
N MET A 796 15.43 1.68 37.76
CA MET A 796 16.09 0.82 36.77
C MET A 796 17.43 1.40 36.27
N PHE A 797 17.47 2.72 36.15
CA PHE A 797 18.60 3.49 35.68
C PHE A 797 18.94 4.60 36.70
N PRO A 798 19.70 4.30 37.77
CA PRO A 798 20.07 5.29 38.79
C PRO A 798 20.83 6.51 38.26
N ASP A 799 21.46 6.38 37.08
CA ASP A 799 22.16 7.44 36.35
C ASP A 799 21.25 8.29 35.45
N ILE A 800 19.98 7.93 35.23
CA ILE A 800 19.16 8.57 34.18
C ILE A 800 19.00 10.09 34.34
N LEU A 801 18.99 10.56 35.58
CA LEU A 801 18.89 11.98 35.89
C LEU A 801 20.13 12.78 35.48
N TYR A 802 21.31 12.16 35.41
CA TYR A 802 22.54 12.81 34.94
C TYR A 802 22.44 13.24 33.47
N HIS A 803 21.86 12.39 32.62
CA HIS A 803 21.74 12.64 31.19
C HIS A 803 20.68 13.72 30.84
N THR A 804 19.75 14.01 31.75
CA THR A 804 18.61 14.92 31.50
C THR A 804 19.01 16.32 31.03
N GLY A 805 20.11 16.88 31.57
CA GLY A 805 20.56 18.23 31.23
C GLY A 805 20.92 18.39 29.75
N ARG A 806 21.68 17.44 29.18
CA ARG A 806 22.05 17.44 27.76
C ARG A 806 20.82 17.21 26.87
N VAL A 807 20.01 16.20 27.20
CA VAL A 807 18.81 15.84 26.43
C VAL A 807 17.82 17.00 26.38
N TYR A 808 17.57 17.67 27.51
CA TYR A 808 16.72 18.84 27.58
C TYR A 808 17.28 20.00 26.75
N SER A 809 18.59 20.27 26.82
CA SER A 809 19.23 21.32 26.03
C SER A 809 19.09 21.11 24.53
N GLU A 810 19.30 19.88 24.02
CA GLU A 810 19.14 19.59 22.59
C GLU A 810 17.69 19.69 22.10
N ILE A 811 16.73 19.33 22.94
CA ILE A 811 15.30 19.45 22.59
C ILE A 811 14.83 20.92 22.64
N GLU A 812 15.31 21.69 23.62
CA GLU A 812 15.03 23.14 23.74
C GLU A 812 15.66 23.95 22.59
N LYS A 813 16.86 23.57 22.11
CA LYS A 813 17.46 24.15 20.88
C LYS A 813 16.62 23.89 19.63
N ASN A 814 16.03 22.69 19.51
CA ASN A 814 15.35 22.22 18.30
C ASN A 814 13.82 22.37 18.33
N LYS A 815 13.27 23.11 19.30
CA LYS A 815 11.81 23.23 19.49
C LYS A 815 11.12 23.98 18.34
N LYS A 816 9.93 23.50 17.98
CA LYS A 816 9.14 24.05 16.85
C LYS A 816 8.08 25.09 17.27
N GLY A 817 8.20 25.63 18.48
CA GLY A 817 7.25 26.57 19.07
C GLY A 817 7.83 27.27 20.29
N ARG A 818 7.06 28.15 20.93
CA ARG A 818 7.53 28.99 22.05
C ARG A 818 8.01 28.19 23.27
N CYS A 819 7.31 27.09 23.58
CA CYS A 819 7.58 26.21 24.71
C CYS A 819 7.61 24.73 24.25
N LEU A 820 8.26 23.86 25.03
CA LEU A 820 8.27 22.42 24.80
C LEU A 820 6.90 21.79 25.10
N ARG A 821 6.46 20.85 24.27
CA ARG A 821 5.11 20.25 24.31
C ARG A 821 5.19 18.78 24.73
N THR A 822 4.04 18.14 24.92
CA THR A 822 3.98 16.75 25.38
C THR A 822 4.70 15.77 24.43
N CYS A 823 4.67 15.97 23.11
CA CYS A 823 5.42 15.13 22.18
C CYS A 823 6.95 15.33 22.26
N ASP A 824 7.38 16.49 22.76
CA ASP A 824 8.78 16.81 23.02
C ASP A 824 9.23 16.19 24.37
N LEU A 825 8.27 15.89 25.28
CA LEU A 825 8.46 15.11 26.51
C LEU A 825 8.57 13.58 26.27
N TYR A 826 7.66 12.94 25.49
CA TYR A 826 7.88 11.52 25.08
C TYR A 826 9.28 11.42 24.40
N TYR A 827 9.74 12.43 23.63
CA TYR A 827 11.08 12.44 23.01
C TYR A 827 12.26 12.71 23.98
N ALA A 828 12.09 13.54 25.01
CA ALA A 828 13.10 13.69 26.06
C ALA A 828 13.30 12.39 26.86
N ILE A 829 12.19 11.72 27.19
CA ILE A 829 12.18 10.47 27.95
C ILE A 829 12.65 9.29 27.09
N GLU A 830 12.51 9.37 25.75
CA GLU A 830 13.18 8.47 24.81
C GLU A 830 14.70 8.54 24.97
N ASN A 831 15.26 9.72 24.72
CA ASN A 831 16.71 9.86 24.60
C ASN A 831 17.43 9.63 25.95
N CYS A 832 16.84 10.03 27.08
CA CYS A 832 17.38 9.69 28.41
C CYS A 832 17.50 8.17 28.61
N GLN A 833 16.52 7.38 28.19
CA GLN A 833 16.57 5.91 28.28
C GLN A 833 17.52 5.30 27.23
N LEU A 834 17.52 5.81 25.99
CA LEU A 834 18.46 5.36 24.95
C LEU A 834 19.91 5.50 25.41
N ILE A 835 20.30 6.65 25.99
CA ILE A 835 21.65 6.86 26.53
C ILE A 835 21.97 5.81 27.60
N CYS A 836 21.06 5.57 28.54
CA CYS A 836 21.23 4.56 29.59
C CYS A 836 21.42 3.13 29.03
N ILE A 837 20.78 2.80 27.89
CA ILE A 837 20.89 1.50 27.21
C ILE A 837 22.21 1.39 26.44
N PHE A 838 22.53 2.37 25.59
CA PHE A 838 23.76 2.36 24.78
C PHE A 838 25.03 2.36 25.64
N ASN A 839 25.05 3.10 26.76
CA ASN A 839 26.16 3.08 27.70
C ASN A 839 26.29 1.77 28.51
N ARG A 840 25.33 0.85 28.42
CA ARG A 840 25.36 -0.48 29.06
C ARG A 840 25.60 -1.62 28.08
N ILE A 841 25.11 -1.49 26.84
CA ILE A 841 25.29 -2.49 25.77
C ILE A 841 26.30 -1.94 24.76
N ILE A 842 27.59 -1.99 25.12
CA ILE A 842 28.72 -1.37 24.39
C ILE A 842 28.74 -1.77 22.90
N ASN A 843 28.55 -3.06 22.59
CA ASN A 843 28.50 -3.55 21.21
C ASN A 843 27.40 -2.86 20.38
N LEU A 844 26.26 -2.53 20.99
CA LEU A 844 25.15 -1.85 20.33
C LEU A 844 25.42 -0.35 20.13
N LYS A 845 26.24 0.26 21.01
CA LYS A 845 26.77 1.62 20.83
C LYS A 845 27.78 1.69 19.69
N ILE A 846 28.67 0.70 19.56
CA ILE A 846 29.59 0.55 18.43
C ILE A 846 28.81 0.36 17.12
N PHE A 847 27.78 -0.49 17.11
CA PHE A 847 26.89 -0.64 15.96
C PHE A 847 26.21 0.68 15.57
N LEU A 848 25.65 1.41 16.55
CA LEU A 848 24.99 2.69 16.29
C LEU A 848 25.97 3.70 15.66
N HIS A 849 27.21 3.74 16.14
CA HIS A 849 28.27 4.57 15.59
C HIS A 849 28.65 4.17 14.15
N ASN A 850 28.90 2.87 13.90
CA ASN A 850 29.25 2.37 12.56
C ASN A 850 28.13 2.62 11.54
N GLN A 851 26.87 2.40 11.91
CA GLN A 851 25.71 2.71 11.08
C GLN A 851 25.30 4.20 11.14
N LYS A 852 26.23 5.08 11.54
CA LYS A 852 26.15 6.56 11.52
C LYS A 852 24.94 7.15 12.26
N GLY A 853 24.41 6.39 13.23
CA GLY A 853 23.22 6.70 13.99
C GLY A 853 23.42 7.55 15.24
N CYS A 854 24.65 7.83 15.69
CA CYS A 854 24.89 8.54 16.96
C CYS A 854 24.22 9.92 17.03
N LYS A 855 24.29 10.73 15.95
CA LYS A 855 23.62 12.05 15.85
C LYS A 855 22.08 11.97 16.02
N ARG A 856 21.49 10.77 15.94
CA ARG A 856 20.04 10.52 16.04
C ARG A 856 19.55 10.26 17.48
N VAL A 857 20.47 10.11 18.44
CA VAL A 857 20.18 9.98 19.88
C VAL A 857 20.64 11.24 20.58
N LEU A 858 19.70 12.14 20.91
CA LEU A 858 20.02 13.46 21.44
C LEU A 858 20.74 13.35 22.79
N GLY A 859 21.86 14.07 22.94
CA GLY A 859 22.64 14.08 24.18
C GLY A 859 23.44 12.79 24.45
N LEU A 860 23.56 11.86 23.49
CA LEU A 860 24.47 10.72 23.60
C LEU A 860 25.92 11.15 23.33
N GLU A 861 26.75 11.12 24.36
CA GLU A 861 28.21 11.15 24.21
C GLU A 861 28.69 9.79 23.72
N CYS A 862 29.57 9.78 22.71
CA CYS A 862 30.04 8.55 22.06
C CYS A 862 31.55 8.62 21.82
N GLU A 863 32.30 7.95 22.70
CA GLU A 863 33.76 7.85 22.73
C GLU A 863 34.40 7.16 21.52
N TYR A 864 33.63 6.91 20.46
CA TYR A 864 34.05 6.46 19.14
C TYR A 864 33.93 7.58 18.11
N CYS A 865 32.92 8.46 18.21
CA CYS A 865 32.85 9.69 17.39
C CYS A 865 34.04 10.60 17.71
N ASP A 866 34.34 10.81 19.00
CA ASP A 866 35.46 11.65 19.46
C ASP A 866 36.86 11.10 19.08
N LYS A 867 36.91 9.90 18.46
CA LYS A 867 38.11 9.23 17.94
C LYS A 867 38.11 9.05 16.42
N ASP A 868 36.95 9.12 15.78
CA ASP A 868 36.80 9.29 14.32
C ASP A 868 37.04 10.76 13.91
N GLU A 869 36.96 11.70 14.87
CA GLU A 869 37.28 13.13 14.71
C GLU A 869 38.75 13.48 15.11
N GLN A 870 39.63 12.48 15.25
CA GLN A 870 41.09 12.63 15.51
C GLN A 870 41.95 11.95 14.44
#